data_AF-A0A2E3C7L3-F1
#
_entry.id   AF-A0A2E3C7L3-F1
#
_cell.length_a   1.000
_cell.length_b   1.000
_cell.length_c   1.000
_cell.angle_alpha   90.00
_cell.angle_beta   90.00
_cell.angle_gamma   90.00
#
_symmetry.space_group_name_H-M   'P 1'
#
loop_
_entity.id
_entity.type
_entity.pdbx_description
1 polymer ?
#
loop_
_entity_poly.entity_id
_entity_poly.type
_entity_poly.pdbx_seq_one_letter_code
_entity_poly.pdbx_strand_id
1 'polypeptide(L)'
;MTRQWSSLAVASLMLLLLLIPSVHAFNVEKEEPGPKHWQLNIPEKIYPIDGFGHHEVESSFNSRNSDLIRLIPSSGTNDSDWISRSNLPSPREISNSVCFNPNGMVLDEDGLSDMNWLWGQFITHDIDFTLTQNGRVDGAAERIDISVPSGDLWMDPQGTGSNMIMMFRSIYNQSTGFENTPREYPNSVTGWIDGSSVYGSSQATADWLRTGYGGLLKVTSDPNGDLLPLAAEDDDTAPSMSFVGFSASERYIAGDSRANEHVGLTAIHILFVREHNRIAEVLESQNPEWTDEEIYQTARKYVTALMQQITYQESLPSMNIHSDWGEYDSSVDPSISNAFATLAFRMGHSQIGPLTLRLEENRTTIPQGSIALENGFWDPNSLVTDGGIDPVLRGLAFTTQEANDVGYIHALRNMLFGEPGMGGMDMCAIDIQRGRDHGIPDYGAFRTLVGLEPANNWSDVTSDSELASRLESVYPNVSSADPLIGMYAEDHDWTHYFPEYDENRTIHSTVGPTMHYIIREQFHRLRVSDPLFYEWDPDLSDVLDEIKNTTLTDVILRNTGIEGLVCLSMISEQHWIENSEEDFTQTDNFCENKNLNFAPGPPVEISNPSEERSTVLNAKMTERTGRSGLGEIDLGMTSQWASYGPSIAPGDCDGDGLIDIAVGAVFDHEGWEKGDDFSTGKMHLMRNIGGNQFIDITEESGLPISNSTALGLTWADFDEDGDLDLHVSNFGEADIVNGSGGAPNELYRNEGACTFTEIANEVGVDNPGHSSKGLWADYDHDGDLDLYSMNFGILSEEQLLVRQESNILYQNQLKETGFANFEPVTIQAGRIDGGTLEPTSDGEVAVGSDFSIAITAPENPSAQMLTPSDRDPNGKGSGMSWAGIFVDMDGDAWEDIFVASDFGFSPFYNGTNSGAFRTSTFSHNFSLPGTGMGASVGDIEGDGDLDLCVSNFGPNYLWMQSEPTNWEEVGVDRGIAENILVNWDCKFLDVDLDGDLDLWFGVGKINPYTSFNNNSLYINDGTGHFIDGIEAIGLLDQGKTMGSTWADFDGDGDLDLVLGDTNIGIRFFENDAAQRDNVRWIAIDPKSTNSDDGINKDAIGSIVDIEFSNGKIVRQAIVAGDGFTGCSVSEIRLGIPEDIEIEEIRVTWNDGEITTMDKWTLNRINVQNYDPDVNILDEEQIDTLIFLVIFVFVLISTIVIMYKANEEIKQRESENKDKND
;
A
#
# COMPACT_ATOMS: atom_id res chain seq x y z
N MET A 1 1.46 -68.53 28.87
CA MET A 1 0.08 -68.09 29.21
C MET A 1 0.03 -66.62 28.83
N THR A 2 -0.28 -66.30 27.57
CA THR A 2 -1.59 -66.23 26.86
C THR A 2 -1.95 -64.76 26.72
N ARG A 3 -1.63 -64.16 25.57
CA ARG A 3 -2.45 -64.08 24.33
C ARG A 3 -3.54 -63.01 24.48
N GLN A 4 -3.52 -61.89 23.74
CA GLN A 4 -3.67 -61.75 22.28
C GLN A 4 -5.14 -62.00 21.85
N TRP A 5 -5.60 -61.21 20.87
CA TRP A 5 -6.85 -61.32 20.09
C TRP A 5 -8.05 -60.60 20.73
N SER A 6 -8.43 -59.40 20.26
CA SER A 6 -9.09 -59.04 19.00
C SER A 6 -10.62 -58.97 19.15
N SER A 7 -11.17 -57.84 18.69
CA SER A 7 -12.40 -57.74 17.90
C SER A 7 -13.76 -58.10 18.53
N LEU A 8 -14.72 -57.20 18.32
CA LEU A 8 -16.17 -57.35 18.49
C LEU A 8 -16.71 -57.36 19.93
N ALA A 9 -16.97 -56.15 20.43
CA ALA A 9 -18.18 -55.87 21.23
C ALA A 9 -18.88 -54.61 20.70
N VAL A 10 -19.13 -54.58 19.39
CA VAL A 10 -20.35 -53.95 18.87
C VAL A 10 -21.51 -54.79 19.42
N ALA A 11 -22.32 -54.19 20.30
CA ALA A 11 -23.65 -54.60 20.77
C ALA A 11 -23.77 -54.54 22.30
N SER A 12 -23.66 -53.35 22.91
CA SER A 12 -24.35 -53.05 24.18
C SER A 12 -24.41 -51.56 24.55
N LEU A 13 -23.69 -50.66 23.87
CA LEU A 13 -23.88 -49.20 24.06
C LEU A 13 -24.56 -48.51 22.87
N MET A 14 -25.15 -49.29 21.97
CA MET A 14 -25.94 -48.82 20.81
C MET A 14 -27.45 -48.99 21.02
N LEU A 15 -27.92 -48.98 22.28
CA LEU A 15 -29.32 -49.27 22.60
C LEU A 15 -29.92 -48.46 23.77
N LEU A 16 -29.46 -47.23 24.00
CA LEU A 16 -30.10 -46.36 25.00
C LEU A 16 -30.28 -44.88 24.66
N LEU A 17 -29.98 -44.41 23.45
CA LEU A 17 -30.20 -42.99 23.11
C LEU A 17 -30.76 -42.74 21.69
N LEU A 18 -31.58 -43.66 21.18
CA LEU A 18 -32.47 -43.35 20.06
C LEU A 18 -33.89 -43.78 20.41
N LEU A 19 -34.80 -42.81 20.27
CA LEU A 19 -36.27 -42.86 20.36
C LEU A 19 -36.86 -42.53 21.74
N ILE A 20 -37.10 -41.24 22.00
CA ILE A 20 -38.36 -40.56 21.63
C ILE A 20 -38.24 -39.04 21.90
N PRO A 21 -38.92 -38.22 21.08
CA PRO A 21 -38.65 -36.80 20.88
C PRO A 21 -39.56 -35.91 21.73
N SER A 22 -39.23 -34.62 21.84
CA SER A 22 -40.12 -33.46 21.63
C SER A 22 -39.51 -32.21 22.28
N VAL A 23 -39.19 -31.24 21.41
CA VAL A 23 -39.45 -29.80 21.59
C VAL A 23 -39.23 -29.26 23.01
N HIS A 24 -38.06 -28.67 23.24
CA HIS A 24 -37.96 -27.41 23.99
C HIS A 24 -37.03 -26.51 23.19
N ALA A 25 -37.63 -25.66 22.36
CA ALA A 25 -37.00 -24.42 21.97
C ALA A 25 -36.61 -23.71 23.26
N PHE A 26 -35.31 -23.57 23.51
CA PHE A 26 -34.86 -22.53 24.42
C PHE A 26 -35.03 -21.22 23.66
N ASN A 27 -36.21 -20.61 23.83
CA ASN A 27 -36.29 -19.15 23.81
C ASN A 27 -35.39 -18.67 24.93
N VAL A 28 -34.16 -18.33 24.60
CA VAL A 28 -33.46 -17.27 25.31
C VAL A 28 -34.07 -16.00 24.75
N GLU A 29 -34.85 -15.30 25.58
CA GLU A 29 -35.27 -13.94 25.26
C GLU A 29 -34.00 -13.15 24.94
N LYS A 30 -33.92 -12.60 23.72
CA LYS A 30 -33.15 -11.39 23.46
C LYS A 30 -33.58 -10.40 24.54
N GLU A 31 -32.69 -10.05 25.46
CA GLU A 31 -32.72 -8.68 25.95
C GLU A 31 -32.14 -7.85 24.81
N GLU A 32 -33.04 -7.37 23.96
CA GLU A 32 -32.79 -6.25 23.06
C GLU A 32 -32.29 -5.07 23.91
N PRO A 33 -31.24 -4.34 23.52
CA PRO A 33 -31.06 -2.97 23.96
C PRO A 33 -31.86 -2.00 23.07
N GLY A 34 -32.94 -2.48 22.44
CA GLY A 34 -34.07 -1.65 22.02
C GLY A 34 -35.22 -1.87 23.00
N PRO A 35 -35.89 -0.82 23.51
CA PRO A 35 -36.98 -1.00 24.45
C PRO A 35 -38.17 -1.67 23.77
N LYS A 36 -38.92 -2.49 24.52
CA LYS A 36 -40.28 -2.98 24.23
C LYS A 36 -41.34 -1.84 24.07
N HIS A 37 -40.91 -0.65 23.62
CA HIS A 37 -41.65 0.59 23.41
C HIS A 37 -41.33 1.31 22.07
N TRP A 38 -40.38 0.82 21.26
CA TRP A 38 -40.05 1.38 19.94
C TRP A 38 -41.13 1.02 18.91
N GLN A 39 -42.16 1.87 18.72
CA GLN A 39 -43.11 1.74 17.61
C GLN A 39 -43.10 3.02 16.78
N LEU A 40 -42.44 2.96 15.62
CA LEU A 40 -42.58 3.97 14.57
C LEU A 40 -43.85 3.68 13.77
N ASN A 41 -44.55 4.72 13.34
CA ASN A 41 -45.70 4.62 12.43
C ASN A 41 -45.26 5.00 11.01
N ILE A 42 -46.02 4.55 10.01
CA ILE A 42 -45.80 4.96 8.61
C ILE A 42 -45.92 6.49 8.53
N PRO A 43 -44.89 7.21 8.04
CA PRO A 43 -44.88 8.67 7.99
C PRO A 43 -46.03 9.23 7.15
N GLU A 44 -46.69 10.28 7.66
CA GLU A 44 -47.69 11.02 6.87
C GLU A 44 -47.04 11.98 5.86
N LYS A 45 -45.83 12.47 6.18
CA LYS A 45 -45.02 13.36 5.35
C LYS A 45 -43.59 12.84 5.27
N ILE A 46 -42.95 12.99 4.12
CA ILE A 46 -41.56 12.56 3.89
C ILE A 46 -40.78 13.70 3.23
N TYR A 47 -39.45 13.70 3.39
CA TYR A 47 -38.59 14.62 2.65
C TYR A 47 -38.63 14.30 1.15
N PRO A 48 -38.93 15.27 0.27
CA PRO A 48 -38.74 15.10 -1.18
C PRO A 48 -37.26 14.84 -1.47
N ILE A 49 -36.95 13.91 -2.40
CA ILE A 49 -35.55 13.56 -2.73
C ILE A 49 -34.76 14.75 -3.30
N ASP A 50 -35.43 15.66 -4.01
CA ASP A 50 -34.81 16.87 -4.57
C ASP A 50 -35.10 18.13 -3.73
N GLY A 51 -35.71 17.98 -2.54
CA GLY A 51 -36.13 19.07 -1.67
C GLY A 51 -37.28 19.94 -2.20
N PHE A 52 -37.78 19.71 -3.42
CA PHE A 52 -38.82 20.55 -4.02
C PHE A 52 -40.17 20.36 -3.33
N GLY A 53 -40.78 21.46 -2.91
CA GLY A 53 -42.08 21.45 -2.24
C GLY A 53 -42.04 21.08 -0.76
N HIS A 54 -40.83 20.94 -0.17
CA HIS A 54 -40.66 20.71 1.27
C HIS A 54 -41.10 21.92 2.09
N HIS A 55 -40.64 23.12 1.73
CA HIS A 55 -41.01 24.36 2.40
C HIS A 55 -42.47 24.76 2.11
N GLU A 56 -43.24 25.07 3.16
CA GLU A 56 -44.70 25.23 3.08
C GLU A 56 -45.19 26.44 2.26
N VAL A 57 -44.35 27.47 2.12
CA VAL A 57 -44.73 28.75 1.49
C VAL A 57 -44.10 28.91 0.10
N GLU A 58 -42.87 28.46 -0.08
CA GLU A 58 -42.08 28.66 -1.29
C GLU A 58 -41.37 27.35 -1.65
N SER A 59 -41.92 26.62 -2.63
CA SER A 59 -41.52 25.25 -2.96
C SER A 59 -40.09 25.12 -3.50
N SER A 60 -39.47 26.21 -3.94
CA SER A 60 -38.10 26.20 -4.48
C SER A 60 -37.01 26.40 -3.44
N PHE A 61 -37.36 26.76 -2.20
CA PHE A 61 -36.37 26.96 -1.14
C PHE A 61 -35.66 25.65 -0.79
N ASN A 62 -34.33 25.70 -0.83
CA ASN A 62 -33.42 24.56 -0.62
C ASN A 62 -33.71 23.34 -1.51
N SER A 63 -34.46 23.49 -2.60
CA SER A 63 -34.54 22.43 -3.61
C SER A 63 -33.21 22.33 -4.35
N ARG A 64 -32.88 21.14 -4.85
CA ARG A 64 -31.74 20.93 -5.73
C ARG A 64 -31.75 21.92 -6.90
N ASN A 65 -30.59 22.49 -7.20
CA ASN A 65 -30.32 23.54 -8.18
C ASN A 65 -30.96 24.91 -7.87
N SER A 66 -31.41 25.16 -6.64
CA SER A 66 -31.72 26.52 -6.18
C SER A 66 -30.42 27.32 -5.98
N ASP A 67 -30.47 28.62 -6.27
CA ASP A 67 -29.30 29.49 -6.12
C ASP A 67 -28.97 29.73 -4.64
N LEU A 68 -27.68 29.70 -4.29
CA LEU A 68 -27.19 30.14 -2.99
C LEU A 68 -27.54 31.63 -2.77
N ILE A 69 -27.97 31.98 -1.55
CA ILE A 69 -28.32 33.37 -1.24
C ILE A 69 -27.13 34.19 -0.76
N ARG A 70 -27.22 35.52 -0.85
CA ARG A 70 -26.16 36.43 -0.41
C ARG A 70 -26.57 37.21 0.83
N LEU A 71 -25.82 37.03 1.92
CA LEU A 71 -25.95 37.86 3.13
C LEU A 71 -25.50 39.31 2.88
N ILE A 72 -24.51 39.48 2.01
CA ILE A 72 -23.97 40.77 1.57
C ILE A 72 -23.89 40.75 0.04
N PRO A 73 -24.33 41.81 -0.67
CA PRO A 73 -24.24 41.87 -2.12
C PRO A 73 -22.83 41.61 -2.64
N SER A 74 -22.72 40.95 -3.80
CA SER A 74 -21.43 40.65 -4.43
C SER A 74 -20.57 41.90 -4.61
N SER A 75 -19.26 41.75 -4.39
CA SER A 75 -18.26 42.78 -4.69
C SER A 75 -17.59 42.58 -6.05
N GLY A 76 -17.90 41.48 -6.75
CA GLY A 76 -17.47 41.25 -8.12
C GLY A 76 -18.10 42.24 -9.10
N THR A 77 -17.42 42.52 -10.21
CA THR A 77 -17.91 43.45 -11.23
C THR A 77 -17.91 42.81 -12.61
N ASN A 78 -18.79 43.26 -13.50
CA ASN A 78 -18.82 42.76 -14.87
C ASN A 78 -17.49 42.99 -15.63
N ASP A 79 -16.74 44.05 -15.31
CA ASP A 79 -15.43 44.33 -15.93
C ASP A 79 -14.32 43.36 -15.48
N SER A 80 -14.54 42.65 -14.36
CA SER A 80 -13.64 41.64 -13.80
C SER A 80 -14.21 40.23 -13.91
N ASP A 81 -15.14 39.99 -14.84
CA ASP A 81 -15.87 38.73 -14.99
C ASP A 81 -16.51 38.24 -13.67
N TRP A 82 -16.98 39.18 -12.85
CA TRP A 82 -17.57 38.99 -11.53
C TRP A 82 -16.63 38.42 -10.46
N ILE A 83 -15.32 38.38 -10.72
CA ILE A 83 -14.30 38.05 -9.74
C ILE A 83 -14.14 39.23 -8.78
N SER A 84 -14.14 38.95 -7.48
CA SER A 84 -13.85 39.92 -6.42
C SER A 84 -12.36 39.97 -6.08
N ARG A 85 -11.87 41.11 -5.56
CA ARG A 85 -10.48 41.29 -5.10
C ARG A 85 -9.40 40.86 -6.11
N SER A 86 -9.67 40.99 -7.42
CA SER A 86 -8.71 40.63 -8.49
C SER A 86 -7.43 41.49 -8.50
N ASN A 87 -7.40 42.55 -7.69
CA ASN A 87 -6.26 43.44 -7.51
C ASN A 87 -5.36 43.09 -6.31
N LEU A 88 -5.69 42.05 -5.52
CA LEU A 88 -4.85 41.55 -4.43
C LEU A 88 -3.76 40.60 -4.96
N PRO A 89 -2.73 40.28 -4.14
CA PRO A 89 -1.74 39.27 -4.49
C PRO A 89 -2.34 37.92 -4.86
N SER A 90 -1.53 37.09 -5.52
CA SER A 90 -1.95 35.73 -5.87
C SER A 90 -2.34 34.95 -4.60
N PRO A 91 -3.41 34.14 -4.63
CA PRO A 91 -3.75 33.25 -3.52
C PRO A 91 -2.59 32.38 -3.03
N ARG A 92 -1.72 31.90 -3.94
CA ARG A 92 -0.52 31.12 -3.56
C ARG A 92 0.52 31.96 -2.80
N GLU A 93 0.70 33.22 -3.18
CA GLU A 93 1.58 34.15 -2.46
C GLU A 93 1.07 34.40 -1.04
N ILE A 94 -0.24 34.54 -0.88
CA ILE A 94 -0.91 34.65 0.42
C ILE A 94 -0.68 33.37 1.22
N SER A 95 -1.01 32.19 0.64
CA SER A 95 -0.81 30.89 1.29
C SER A 95 0.62 30.69 1.80
N ASN A 96 1.63 30.99 0.98
CA ASN A 96 3.04 30.91 1.40
C ASN A 96 3.40 31.81 2.58
N SER A 97 2.72 32.94 2.70
CA SER A 97 3.02 33.93 3.72
C SER A 97 2.27 33.65 5.03
N VAL A 98 1.04 33.15 4.96
CA VAL A 98 0.16 33.06 6.14
C VAL A 98 -0.36 31.65 6.44
N CYS A 99 -0.55 30.79 5.43
CA CYS A 99 -1.13 29.47 5.62
C CYS A 99 -0.13 28.37 5.99
N PHE A 100 1.15 28.68 6.04
CA PHE A 100 2.16 27.79 6.62
C PHE A 100 2.25 28.00 8.13
N ASN A 101 2.30 26.90 8.89
CA ASN A 101 2.54 26.94 10.33
C ASN A 101 4.06 26.81 10.64
N PRO A 102 4.75 27.88 11.06
CA PRO A 102 6.18 27.85 11.32
C PRO A 102 6.58 27.04 12.54
N ASN A 103 5.64 26.75 13.45
CA ASN A 103 5.90 26.08 14.71
C ASN A 103 5.50 24.59 14.71
N GLY A 104 5.07 24.06 13.56
CA GLY A 104 4.52 22.70 13.45
C GLY A 104 3.01 22.68 13.70
N MET A 105 2.47 21.49 13.97
CA MET A 105 1.04 21.28 14.25
C MET A 105 0.61 22.00 15.53
N VAL A 106 -0.56 22.62 15.52
CA VAL A 106 -1.18 23.30 16.66
C VAL A 106 -2.51 22.61 16.91
N LEU A 107 -2.55 21.76 17.94
CA LEU A 107 -3.75 21.03 18.30
C LEU A 107 -4.83 21.96 18.88
N ASP A 108 -6.09 21.58 18.69
CA ASP A 108 -7.25 22.25 19.25
C ASP A 108 -7.18 22.34 20.79
N GLU A 109 -7.36 23.56 21.32
CA GLU A 109 -7.18 23.84 22.75
C GLU A 109 -8.25 23.17 23.64
N ASP A 110 -9.43 22.89 23.07
CA ASP A 110 -10.57 22.28 23.75
C ASP A 110 -10.60 20.75 23.55
N GLY A 111 -9.59 20.19 22.84
CA GLY A 111 -9.42 18.76 22.67
C GLY A 111 -10.45 18.13 21.74
N LEU A 112 -11.02 18.88 20.79
CA LEU A 112 -11.90 18.31 19.78
C LEU A 112 -11.21 17.18 19.01
N SER A 113 -11.97 16.15 18.66
CA SER A 113 -11.44 15.02 17.90
C SER A 113 -11.51 15.25 16.39
N ASP A 114 -10.80 14.42 15.63
CA ASP A 114 -10.94 14.40 14.17
C ASP A 114 -12.37 14.04 13.71
N MET A 115 -13.17 13.39 14.57
CA MET A 115 -14.58 13.16 14.30
C MET A 115 -15.37 14.47 14.14
N ASN A 116 -14.92 15.58 14.74
CA ASN A 116 -15.61 16.87 14.67
C ASN A 116 -15.57 17.47 13.26
N TRP A 117 -14.38 17.64 12.68
CA TRP A 117 -14.27 18.16 11.31
C TRP A 117 -14.85 17.17 10.29
N LEU A 118 -14.71 15.87 10.52
CA LEU A 118 -15.29 14.84 9.66
C LEU A 118 -16.82 14.92 9.64
N TRP A 119 -17.45 15.10 10.80
CA TRP A 119 -18.90 15.31 10.87
C TRP A 119 -19.30 16.59 10.13
N GLY A 120 -18.52 17.67 10.29
CA GLY A 120 -18.71 18.91 9.55
C GLY A 120 -18.71 18.68 8.03
N GLN A 121 -17.72 17.94 7.53
CA GLN A 121 -17.60 17.56 6.11
C GLN A 121 -18.80 16.72 5.64
N PHE A 122 -19.19 15.70 6.42
CA PHE A 122 -20.34 14.85 6.10
C PHE A 122 -21.65 15.63 6.01
N ILE A 123 -21.86 16.61 6.89
CA ILE A 123 -23.07 17.47 6.88
C ILE A 123 -23.02 18.51 5.76
N THR A 124 -21.87 19.12 5.43
CA THR A 124 -21.80 20.00 4.24
C THR A 124 -22.08 19.20 2.97
N HIS A 125 -21.69 17.92 2.91
CA HIS A 125 -22.04 17.05 1.80
C HIS A 125 -23.54 16.73 1.69
N ASP A 126 -24.30 16.91 2.78
CA ASP A 126 -25.76 16.79 2.78
C ASP A 126 -26.44 18.09 2.31
N ILE A 127 -25.89 19.26 2.66
CA ILE A 127 -26.59 20.54 2.48
C ILE A 127 -26.04 21.43 1.36
N ASP A 128 -24.80 21.24 0.89
CA ASP A 128 -24.26 22.06 -0.18
C ASP A 128 -23.21 21.40 -1.10
N PHE A 129 -23.32 21.73 -2.38
CA PHE A 129 -22.36 21.35 -3.42
C PHE A 129 -22.42 22.30 -4.61
N THR A 130 -21.37 23.08 -4.82
CA THR A 130 -21.25 23.92 -6.03
C THR A 130 -20.36 23.24 -7.07
N LEU A 131 -20.95 22.77 -8.17
CA LEU A 131 -20.21 22.12 -9.24
C LEU A 131 -19.28 23.08 -9.99
N THR A 132 -18.13 22.58 -10.44
CA THR A 132 -17.21 23.29 -11.33
C THR A 132 -17.49 22.96 -12.80
N GLN A 133 -17.09 23.86 -13.70
CA GLN A 133 -17.35 23.73 -15.14
C GLN A 133 -16.63 22.56 -15.84
N ASN A 134 -15.62 21.93 -15.20
CA ASN A 134 -14.82 20.85 -15.79
C ASN A 134 -15.71 19.72 -16.34
N GLY A 135 -15.68 19.50 -17.66
CA GLY A 135 -16.47 18.47 -18.36
C GLY A 135 -18.00 18.63 -18.30
N ARG A 136 -18.52 19.74 -17.75
CA ARG A 136 -19.94 19.92 -17.41
C ARG A 136 -20.64 21.07 -18.15
N VAL A 137 -19.95 21.75 -19.05
CA VAL A 137 -20.50 22.85 -19.86
C VAL A 137 -20.26 22.63 -21.35
N ASP A 138 -21.18 23.12 -22.17
CA ASP A 138 -21.01 23.15 -23.63
C ASP A 138 -20.00 24.25 -24.02
N GLY A 139 -18.84 23.83 -24.56
CA GLY A 139 -17.79 24.75 -25.00
C GLY A 139 -16.55 24.71 -24.11
N ALA A 140 -15.72 25.76 -24.17
CA ALA A 140 -14.51 25.84 -23.35
C ALA A 140 -14.89 26.22 -21.91
N ALA A 141 -14.52 25.38 -20.94
CA ALA A 141 -14.69 25.66 -19.52
C ALA A 141 -13.90 26.90 -19.11
N GLU A 142 -14.50 27.76 -18.29
CA GLU A 142 -13.83 28.96 -17.76
C GLU A 142 -12.81 28.57 -16.67
N ARG A 143 -11.58 29.08 -16.82
CA ARG A 143 -10.50 28.91 -15.86
C ARG A 143 -10.28 30.18 -15.04
N ILE A 144 -9.88 30.02 -13.79
CA ILE A 144 -9.47 31.08 -12.86
C ILE A 144 -8.16 30.69 -12.16
N ASP A 145 -7.19 30.27 -12.96
CA ASP A 145 -5.92 29.73 -12.49
C ASP A 145 -5.22 30.65 -11.48
N ILE A 146 -4.54 30.03 -10.53
CA ILE A 146 -3.82 30.71 -9.46
C ILE A 146 -2.35 30.82 -9.89
N SER A 147 -1.85 32.04 -9.98
CA SER A 147 -0.45 32.27 -10.35
C SER A 147 0.52 31.82 -9.26
N VAL A 148 1.55 31.05 -9.62
CA VAL A 148 2.61 30.66 -8.69
C VAL A 148 3.71 31.72 -8.71
N PRO A 149 4.16 32.23 -7.54
CA PRO A 149 5.32 33.14 -7.48
C PRO A 149 6.58 32.49 -8.06
N SER A 150 7.39 33.25 -8.81
CA SER A 150 8.66 32.73 -9.33
C SER A 150 9.60 32.34 -8.19
N GLY A 151 10.11 31.11 -8.22
CA GLY A 151 10.97 30.55 -7.18
C GLY A 151 10.20 30.09 -5.94
N ASP A 152 8.90 29.83 -6.07
CA ASP A 152 8.12 29.11 -5.06
C ASP A 152 8.80 27.77 -4.75
N LEU A 153 9.12 27.53 -3.47
CA LEU A 153 9.90 26.37 -3.02
C LEU A 153 9.29 25.04 -3.44
N TRP A 154 7.97 24.98 -3.59
CA TRP A 154 7.24 23.75 -3.84
C TRP A 154 6.69 23.72 -5.27
N MET A 155 6.06 24.81 -5.70
CA MET A 155 5.28 24.83 -6.95
C MET A 155 6.05 25.37 -8.17
N ASP A 156 7.19 26.04 -7.96
CA ASP A 156 8.09 26.51 -9.03
C ASP A 156 9.55 26.52 -8.54
N PRO A 157 10.10 25.38 -8.07
CA PRO A 157 11.44 25.33 -7.46
C PRO A 157 12.54 25.73 -8.45
N GLN A 158 12.31 25.54 -9.75
CA GLN A 158 13.22 25.93 -10.83
C GLN A 158 13.14 27.42 -11.20
N GLY A 159 12.21 28.17 -10.60
CA GLY A 159 12.08 29.61 -10.79
C GLY A 159 11.68 30.01 -12.22
N THR A 160 10.93 29.17 -12.93
CA THR A 160 10.51 29.40 -14.31
C THR A 160 9.61 30.63 -14.44
N GLY A 161 8.82 30.92 -13.39
CA GLY A 161 7.82 31.98 -13.37
C GLY A 161 6.62 31.72 -14.29
N SER A 162 6.48 30.51 -14.85
CA SER A 162 5.37 30.12 -15.73
C SER A 162 4.35 29.16 -15.10
N ASN A 163 4.66 28.60 -13.93
CA ASN A 163 3.79 27.62 -13.27
C ASN A 163 2.51 28.28 -12.72
N MET A 164 1.41 27.53 -12.76
CA MET A 164 0.08 27.97 -12.32
C MET A 164 -0.63 26.77 -11.69
N ILE A 165 -1.37 26.99 -10.60
CA ILE A 165 -2.29 25.97 -10.08
C ILE A 165 -3.59 26.09 -10.87
N MET A 166 -3.99 24.99 -11.54
CA MET A 166 -5.16 24.97 -12.41
C MET A 166 -6.44 25.02 -11.57
N MET A 167 -7.38 25.89 -11.95
CA MET A 167 -8.68 25.96 -11.28
C MET A 167 -9.80 26.31 -12.24
N PHE A 168 -10.87 25.50 -12.23
CA PHE A 168 -12.10 25.78 -12.96
C PHE A 168 -13.06 26.62 -12.13
N ARG A 169 -13.70 27.59 -12.79
CA ARG A 169 -14.76 28.39 -12.17
C ARG A 169 -15.98 27.53 -11.86
N SER A 170 -16.73 27.96 -10.84
CA SER A 170 -18.00 27.33 -10.50
C SER A 170 -19.03 27.51 -11.63
N ILE A 171 -19.94 26.54 -11.76
CA ILE A 171 -21.10 26.66 -12.63
C ILE A 171 -22.04 27.68 -12.01
N TYR A 172 -22.44 28.67 -12.80
CA TYR A 172 -23.35 29.73 -12.38
C TYR A 172 -24.65 29.69 -13.18
N ASN A 173 -25.72 30.24 -12.60
CA ASN A 173 -27.01 30.39 -13.25
C ASN A 173 -26.89 31.33 -14.46
N GLN A 174 -27.07 30.79 -15.66
CA GLN A 174 -26.93 31.52 -16.93
C GLN A 174 -27.95 32.66 -17.11
N SER A 175 -28.96 32.77 -16.24
CA SER A 175 -29.86 33.93 -16.16
C SER A 175 -29.30 35.07 -15.30
N THR A 176 -28.05 34.98 -14.87
CA THR A 176 -27.33 35.97 -14.06
C THR A 176 -25.96 36.30 -14.69
N GLY A 177 -25.12 37.12 -14.05
CA GLY A 177 -23.77 37.41 -14.54
C GLY A 177 -23.69 38.38 -15.72
N PHE A 178 -24.71 39.21 -15.94
CA PHE A 178 -24.73 40.23 -16.99
C PHE A 178 -25.07 41.63 -16.45
N GLU A 179 -24.55 42.67 -17.11
CA GLU A 179 -24.75 44.08 -16.75
C GLU A 179 -24.50 44.37 -15.26
N ASN A 180 -25.56 44.58 -14.48
CA ASN A 180 -25.54 44.90 -13.04
C ASN A 180 -26.05 43.73 -12.17
N THR A 181 -26.24 42.54 -12.74
CA THR A 181 -26.69 41.35 -12.03
C THR A 181 -25.49 40.43 -11.79
N PRO A 182 -25.02 40.24 -10.54
CA PRO A 182 -23.92 39.35 -10.23
C PRO A 182 -24.16 37.90 -10.67
N ARG A 183 -23.09 37.11 -10.80
CA ARG A 183 -23.22 35.65 -10.97
C ARG A 183 -23.78 35.04 -9.68
N GLU A 184 -24.83 34.24 -9.81
CA GLU A 184 -25.37 33.42 -8.74
C GLU A 184 -25.14 31.94 -9.03
N TYR A 185 -24.95 31.16 -7.96
CA TYR A 185 -24.40 29.80 -8.03
C TYR A 185 -25.44 28.80 -7.52
N PRO A 186 -25.91 27.87 -8.36
CA PRO A 186 -26.83 26.82 -7.94
C PRO A 186 -26.18 25.82 -6.98
N ASN A 187 -26.91 25.43 -5.95
CA ASN A 187 -26.58 24.29 -5.10
C ASN A 187 -26.99 22.99 -5.79
N SER A 188 -26.07 22.06 -6.02
CA SER A 188 -26.32 20.84 -6.83
C SER A 188 -26.91 19.67 -6.03
N VAL A 189 -27.05 19.84 -4.72
CA VAL A 189 -27.75 18.96 -3.76
C VAL A 189 -28.91 19.72 -3.10
N THR A 190 -29.72 19.05 -2.27
CA THR A 190 -30.73 19.76 -1.46
C THR A 190 -30.01 20.63 -0.42
N GLY A 191 -30.67 21.70 0.03
CA GLY A 191 -30.14 22.54 1.11
C GLY A 191 -30.61 22.14 2.49
N TRP A 192 -31.22 20.95 2.64
CA TRP A 192 -31.83 20.48 3.88
C TRP A 192 -30.93 19.43 4.53
N ILE A 193 -30.93 19.37 5.87
CA ILE A 193 -30.35 18.22 6.58
C ILE A 193 -31.38 17.09 6.50
N ASP A 194 -31.44 16.44 5.34
CA ASP A 194 -32.44 15.44 4.98
C ASP A 194 -31.84 14.04 4.72
N GLY A 195 -30.53 13.88 4.94
CA GLY A 195 -29.79 12.64 4.72
C GLY A 195 -29.48 12.36 3.25
N SER A 196 -29.60 13.33 2.35
CA SER A 196 -29.20 13.21 0.94
C SER A 196 -27.74 12.77 0.74
N SER A 197 -26.85 12.98 1.70
CA SER A 197 -25.50 12.38 1.67
C SER A 197 -25.53 10.83 1.66
N VAL A 198 -26.58 10.24 2.24
CA VAL A 198 -26.84 8.79 2.27
C VAL A 198 -27.82 8.37 1.15
N TYR A 199 -28.87 9.15 0.94
CA TYR A 199 -30.02 8.77 0.10
C TYR A 199 -30.02 9.37 -1.32
N GLY A 200 -29.14 10.33 -1.57
CA GLY A 200 -29.02 11.06 -2.82
C GLY A 200 -29.99 12.24 -2.96
N SER A 201 -29.59 13.23 -3.75
CA SER A 201 -30.41 14.42 -4.08
C SER A 201 -31.20 14.27 -5.40
N SER A 202 -31.27 13.06 -5.97
CA SER A 202 -32.01 12.79 -7.21
C SER A 202 -32.73 11.46 -7.14
N GLN A 203 -33.93 11.38 -7.72
CA GLN A 203 -34.71 10.15 -7.71
C GLN A 203 -33.96 8.98 -8.36
N ALA A 204 -33.18 9.24 -9.42
CA ALA A 204 -32.37 8.22 -10.07
C ALA A 204 -31.30 7.64 -9.13
N THR A 205 -30.61 8.51 -8.38
CA THR A 205 -29.63 8.09 -7.37
C THR A 205 -30.29 7.30 -6.24
N ALA A 206 -31.40 7.82 -5.69
CA ALA A 206 -32.14 7.17 -4.62
C ALA A 206 -32.68 5.80 -5.03
N ASP A 207 -33.24 5.68 -6.23
CA ASP A 207 -33.72 4.41 -6.78
C ASP A 207 -32.57 3.42 -7.01
N TRP A 208 -31.41 3.89 -7.47
CA TRP A 208 -30.24 3.03 -7.70
C TRP A 208 -29.65 2.51 -6.39
N LEU A 209 -29.61 3.33 -5.33
CA LEU A 209 -29.06 2.95 -4.02
C LEU A 209 -29.92 1.93 -3.27
N ARG A 210 -31.17 1.69 -3.68
CA ARG A 210 -32.11 0.80 -3.00
C ARG A 210 -32.10 -0.61 -3.57
N THR A 211 -32.30 -1.61 -2.71
CA THR A 211 -32.51 -3.00 -3.14
C THR A 211 -33.91 -3.22 -3.73
N GLY A 212 -34.88 -2.39 -3.33
CA GLY A 212 -36.31 -2.55 -3.60
C GLY A 212 -36.96 -3.70 -2.81
N TYR A 213 -36.28 -4.19 -1.77
CA TYR A 213 -36.77 -5.21 -0.87
C TYR A 213 -36.45 -4.86 0.60
N GLY A 214 -37.44 -5.05 1.50
CA GLY A 214 -37.27 -4.85 2.94
C GLY A 214 -36.99 -3.40 3.37
N GLY A 215 -37.10 -2.44 2.45
CA GLY A 215 -36.71 -1.05 2.66
C GLY A 215 -35.19 -0.83 2.70
N LEU A 216 -34.39 -1.80 2.28
CA LEU A 216 -32.93 -1.77 2.43
C LEU A 216 -32.22 -0.94 1.35
N LEU A 217 -31.09 -0.34 1.73
CA LEU A 217 -30.06 0.15 0.82
C LEU A 217 -29.16 -1.00 0.37
N LYS A 218 -28.65 -0.90 -0.86
CA LYS A 218 -27.64 -1.80 -1.40
C LYS A 218 -26.34 -1.63 -0.63
N VAL A 219 -25.64 -2.73 -0.45
CA VAL A 219 -24.32 -2.82 0.17
C VAL A 219 -23.49 -3.83 -0.59
N THR A 220 -22.17 -3.72 -0.47
CA THR A 220 -21.24 -4.79 -0.84
C THR A 220 -20.89 -5.54 0.43
N SER A 221 -21.11 -6.86 0.45
CA SER A 221 -20.74 -7.66 1.62
C SER A 221 -19.24 -7.91 1.64
N ASP A 222 -18.63 -7.73 2.81
CA ASP A 222 -17.19 -7.85 3.05
C ASP A 222 -16.95 -8.62 4.36
N PRO A 223 -15.84 -9.36 4.53
CA PRO A 223 -15.50 -10.05 5.77
C PRO A 223 -15.45 -9.13 7.01
N ASN A 224 -15.10 -7.85 6.84
CA ASN A 224 -15.06 -6.83 7.89
C ASN A 224 -16.40 -6.06 8.04
N GLY A 225 -17.46 -6.56 7.40
CA GLY A 225 -18.82 -6.03 7.45
C GLY A 225 -19.21 -5.18 6.25
N ASP A 226 -20.51 -5.02 6.01
CA ASP A 226 -21.06 -4.38 4.81
C ASP A 226 -20.43 -3.01 4.50
N LEU A 227 -20.01 -2.82 3.24
CA LEU A 227 -19.46 -1.59 2.68
C LEU A 227 -20.50 -0.88 1.80
N LEU A 228 -20.12 0.29 1.25
CA LEU A 228 -20.93 0.97 0.24
C LEU A 228 -21.18 0.05 -0.97
N PRO A 229 -22.29 0.24 -1.72
CA PRO A 229 -22.53 -0.54 -2.92
C PRO A 229 -21.49 -0.23 -4.00
N LEU A 230 -20.85 -1.28 -4.51
CA LEU A 230 -19.89 -1.20 -5.60
C LEU A 230 -20.62 -1.25 -6.95
N ALA A 231 -20.41 -0.25 -7.80
CA ALA A 231 -20.94 -0.25 -9.16
C ALA A 231 -20.08 -1.12 -10.10
N ALA A 232 -20.70 -2.11 -10.75
CA ALA A 232 -20.05 -2.92 -11.79
C ALA A 232 -19.50 -2.03 -12.91
N GLU A 233 -18.33 -2.36 -13.48
CA GLU A 233 -17.62 -1.53 -14.48
C GLU A 233 -18.49 -1.04 -15.65
N ASP A 234 -19.42 -1.86 -16.13
CA ASP A 234 -20.29 -1.57 -17.28
C ASP A 234 -21.68 -1.02 -16.91
N ASP A 235 -21.94 -0.71 -15.63
CA ASP A 235 -23.23 -0.14 -15.21
C ASP A 235 -23.30 1.38 -15.52
N ASP A 236 -23.72 1.70 -16.74
CA ASP A 236 -24.02 3.08 -17.18
C ASP A 236 -25.16 3.75 -16.39
N THR A 237 -25.88 3.01 -15.54
CA THR A 237 -26.97 3.56 -14.70
C THR A 237 -26.51 3.97 -13.31
N ALA A 238 -25.28 3.62 -12.91
CA ALA A 238 -24.72 3.99 -11.63
C ALA A 238 -24.54 5.52 -11.51
N PRO A 239 -24.86 6.12 -10.35
CA PRO A 239 -24.55 7.51 -10.06
C PRO A 239 -23.06 7.81 -10.24
N SER A 240 -22.74 8.97 -10.80
CA SER A 240 -21.35 9.39 -10.96
C SER A 240 -20.76 9.79 -9.61
N MET A 241 -19.58 9.26 -9.31
CA MET A 241 -18.75 9.73 -8.20
C MET A 241 -17.74 10.76 -8.72
N SER A 242 -17.48 11.78 -7.90
CA SER A 242 -16.44 12.76 -8.17
C SER A 242 -15.10 12.07 -8.01
N PHE A 243 -14.21 12.31 -8.96
CA PHE A 243 -12.82 11.90 -8.89
C PHE A 243 -11.98 13.03 -9.49
N VAL A 244 -10.89 13.40 -8.82
CA VAL A 244 -10.01 14.47 -9.33
C VAL A 244 -9.02 13.85 -10.30
N GLY A 245 -9.44 13.47 -11.49
CA GLY A 245 -8.52 12.98 -12.54
C GLY A 245 -7.82 11.64 -12.27
N PHE A 246 -8.11 10.97 -11.15
CA PHE A 246 -7.66 9.62 -10.81
C PHE A 246 -8.87 8.69 -10.85
N SER A 247 -8.84 7.55 -11.54
CA SER A 247 -9.91 6.56 -11.32
C SER A 247 -9.60 5.82 -10.03
N ALA A 248 -10.53 5.83 -9.08
CA ALA A 248 -10.53 4.77 -8.07
C ALA A 248 -10.89 3.48 -8.81
N SER A 249 -10.12 2.41 -8.55
CA SER A 249 -10.37 1.05 -9.04
C SER A 249 -11.78 0.56 -8.72
N GLU A 250 -12.36 1.07 -7.64
CA GLU A 250 -13.68 0.68 -7.17
C GLU A 250 -14.63 1.88 -7.05
N ARG A 251 -15.75 1.81 -7.76
CA ARG A 251 -16.82 2.82 -7.72
C ARG A 251 -17.78 2.55 -6.59
N TYR A 252 -17.34 2.76 -5.34
CA TYR A 252 -18.24 2.79 -4.19
C TYR A 252 -19.21 3.96 -4.32
N ILE A 253 -20.51 3.67 -4.33
CA ILE A 253 -21.54 4.67 -4.59
C ILE A 253 -22.23 5.05 -3.29
N ALA A 254 -22.43 6.35 -3.09
CA ALA A 254 -23.22 6.90 -2.00
C ALA A 254 -24.27 7.90 -2.52
N GLY A 255 -25.00 8.54 -1.60
CA GLY A 255 -25.94 9.61 -1.93
C GLY A 255 -25.24 10.87 -2.45
N ASP A 256 -24.09 11.21 -1.89
CA ASP A 256 -23.23 12.30 -2.37
C ASP A 256 -22.04 11.78 -3.20
N SER A 257 -21.70 12.49 -4.27
CA SER A 257 -20.66 12.08 -5.20
C SER A 257 -19.24 12.16 -4.64
N ARG A 258 -19.02 12.82 -3.50
CA ARG A 258 -17.69 13.03 -2.90
C ARG A 258 -17.37 12.00 -1.81
N ALA A 259 -18.23 11.00 -1.59
CA ALA A 259 -18.09 10.07 -0.47
C ALA A 259 -16.74 9.35 -0.40
N ASN A 260 -16.07 9.16 -1.54
CA ASN A 260 -14.76 8.49 -1.63
C ASN A 260 -13.57 9.47 -1.57
N GLU A 261 -13.77 10.73 -1.19
CA GLU A 261 -12.68 11.72 -1.18
C GLU A 261 -11.51 11.25 -0.32
N HIS A 262 -11.76 10.71 0.87
CA HIS A 262 -10.77 10.04 1.69
C HIS A 262 -11.39 9.00 2.63
N VAL A 263 -10.57 8.08 3.14
CA VAL A 263 -11.00 6.91 3.95
C VAL A 263 -11.94 7.23 5.12
N GLY A 264 -11.67 8.30 5.87
CA GLY A 264 -12.52 8.72 6.99
C GLY A 264 -13.95 9.12 6.55
N LEU A 265 -14.07 9.80 5.41
CA LEU A 265 -15.36 10.17 4.84
C LEU A 265 -16.11 8.94 4.33
N THR A 266 -15.43 8.02 3.65
CA THR A 266 -16.03 6.75 3.22
C THR A 266 -16.56 5.97 4.43
N ALA A 267 -15.79 5.90 5.52
CA ALA A 267 -16.18 5.20 6.75
C ALA A 267 -17.47 5.75 7.37
N ILE A 268 -17.66 7.08 7.44
CA ILE A 268 -18.90 7.65 7.98
C ILE A 268 -20.10 7.47 7.03
N HIS A 269 -19.89 7.46 5.72
CA HIS A 269 -20.95 7.08 4.77
C HIS A 269 -21.41 5.63 4.98
N ILE A 270 -20.47 4.69 5.14
CA ILE A 270 -20.77 3.28 5.45
C ILE A 270 -21.57 3.17 6.75
N LEU A 271 -21.14 3.89 7.79
CA LEU A 271 -21.79 3.89 9.10
C LEU A 271 -23.29 4.19 9.02
N PHE A 272 -23.68 5.22 8.26
CA PHE A 272 -25.09 5.62 8.13
C PHE A 272 -25.91 4.75 7.17
N VAL A 273 -25.26 4.09 6.20
CA VAL A 273 -25.92 3.03 5.40
C VAL A 273 -26.24 1.82 6.30
N ARG A 274 -25.30 1.41 7.16
CA ARG A 274 -25.51 0.33 8.13
C ARG A 274 -26.64 0.68 9.11
N GLU A 275 -26.66 1.90 9.66
CA GLU A 275 -27.74 2.31 10.59
C GLU A 275 -29.11 2.32 9.91
N HIS A 276 -29.19 2.75 8.63
CA HIS A 276 -30.45 2.67 7.88
C HIS A 276 -30.93 1.22 7.74
N ASN A 277 -30.07 0.32 7.29
CA ASN A 277 -30.43 -1.09 7.10
C ASN A 277 -30.83 -1.74 8.43
N ARG A 278 -30.10 -1.45 9.53
CA ARG A 278 -30.44 -1.92 10.87
C ARG A 278 -31.84 -1.48 11.31
N ILE A 279 -32.22 -0.22 11.05
CA ILE A 279 -33.56 0.28 11.36
C ILE A 279 -34.62 -0.36 10.46
N ALA A 280 -34.35 -0.50 9.16
CA ALA A 280 -35.26 -1.12 8.21
C ALA A 280 -35.58 -2.58 8.58
N GLU A 281 -34.60 -3.38 9.00
CA GLU A 281 -34.79 -4.74 9.48
C GLU A 281 -35.65 -4.82 10.75
N VAL A 282 -35.42 -3.90 11.70
CA VAL A 282 -36.26 -3.81 12.91
C VAL A 282 -37.70 -3.52 12.52
N LEU A 283 -37.93 -2.55 11.64
CA LEU A 283 -39.26 -2.18 11.16
C LEU A 283 -39.95 -3.33 10.41
N GLU A 284 -39.24 -4.04 9.54
CA GLU A 284 -39.76 -5.21 8.82
C GLU A 284 -40.17 -6.32 9.79
N SER A 285 -39.34 -6.58 10.81
CA SER A 285 -39.62 -7.63 11.81
C SER A 285 -40.83 -7.31 12.70
N GLN A 286 -41.03 -6.02 13.02
CA GLN A 286 -42.13 -5.53 13.85
C GLN A 286 -43.43 -5.37 13.05
N ASN A 287 -43.33 -5.07 11.74
CA ASN A 287 -44.45 -4.78 10.87
C ASN A 287 -44.36 -5.56 9.54
N PRO A 288 -44.54 -6.90 9.54
CA PRO A 288 -44.34 -7.73 8.34
C PRO A 288 -45.33 -7.45 7.19
N GLU A 289 -46.37 -6.65 7.44
CA GLU A 289 -47.34 -6.21 6.44
C GLU A 289 -46.99 -4.90 5.73
N TRP A 290 -45.97 -4.17 6.19
CA TRP A 290 -45.51 -2.94 5.53
C TRP A 290 -44.84 -3.25 4.19
N THR A 291 -44.98 -2.33 3.25
CA THR A 291 -44.30 -2.37 1.95
C THR A 291 -42.85 -1.90 2.06
N ASP A 292 -42.02 -2.27 1.08
CA ASP A 292 -40.64 -1.78 0.95
C ASP A 292 -40.54 -0.26 1.08
N GLU A 293 -41.43 0.48 0.40
CA GLU A 293 -41.46 1.93 0.43
C GLU A 293 -41.81 2.49 1.81
N GLU A 294 -42.77 1.87 2.51
CA GLU A 294 -43.17 2.29 3.86
C GLU A 294 -42.01 2.08 4.85
N ILE A 295 -41.28 0.97 4.74
CA ILE A 295 -40.11 0.69 5.58
C ILE A 295 -38.97 1.67 5.25
N TYR A 296 -38.61 1.81 3.97
CA TYR A 296 -37.54 2.71 3.51
C TYR A 296 -37.76 4.15 3.98
N GLN A 297 -38.96 4.71 3.78
CA GLN A 297 -39.24 6.10 4.16
C GLN A 297 -39.26 6.29 5.68
N THR A 298 -39.71 5.27 6.44
CA THR A 298 -39.68 5.33 7.90
C THR A 298 -38.25 5.27 8.43
N ALA A 299 -37.42 4.37 7.89
CA ALA A 299 -36.01 4.26 8.25
C ALA A 299 -35.23 5.52 7.86
N ARG A 300 -35.41 6.03 6.64
CA ARG A 300 -34.84 7.30 6.17
C ARG A 300 -35.19 8.45 7.12
N LYS A 301 -36.48 8.64 7.45
CA LYS A 301 -36.91 9.70 8.37
C LYS A 301 -36.23 9.59 9.74
N TYR A 302 -36.15 8.39 10.31
CA TYR A 302 -35.53 8.18 11.62
C TYR A 302 -34.01 8.47 11.59
N VAL A 303 -33.29 7.98 10.58
CA VAL A 303 -31.85 8.23 10.43
C VAL A 303 -31.55 9.72 10.19
N THR A 304 -32.35 10.40 9.35
CA THR A 304 -32.27 11.85 9.18
C THR A 304 -32.44 12.58 10.52
N ALA A 305 -33.37 12.13 11.37
CA ALA A 305 -33.56 12.71 12.70
C ALA A 305 -32.36 12.51 13.63
N LEU A 306 -31.65 11.37 13.54
CA LEU A 306 -30.37 11.17 14.23
C LEU A 306 -29.31 12.15 13.72
N MET A 307 -29.15 12.31 12.41
CA MET A 307 -28.20 13.28 11.83
C MET A 307 -28.49 14.71 12.29
N GLN A 308 -29.77 15.10 12.34
CA GLN A 308 -30.19 16.39 12.89
C GLN A 308 -29.86 16.51 14.38
N GLN A 309 -30.18 15.50 15.19
CA GLN A 309 -29.86 15.53 16.62
C GLN A 309 -28.35 15.64 16.86
N ILE A 310 -27.52 14.80 16.23
CA ILE A 310 -26.05 14.81 16.40
C ILE A 310 -25.51 16.19 16.00
N THR A 311 -25.99 16.76 14.90
CA THR A 311 -25.55 18.08 14.44
C THR A 311 -25.86 19.19 15.45
N TYR A 312 -27.10 19.27 15.96
CA TYR A 312 -27.53 20.37 16.84
C TYR A 312 -27.21 20.16 18.32
N GLN A 313 -26.98 18.91 18.76
CA GLN A 313 -26.78 18.56 20.18
C GLN A 313 -25.34 18.13 20.51
N GLU A 314 -24.54 17.74 19.51
CA GLU A 314 -23.15 17.31 19.72
C GLU A 314 -22.17 18.18 18.91
N SER A 315 -22.25 18.17 17.58
CA SER A 315 -21.23 18.82 16.73
C SER A 315 -21.19 20.35 16.92
N LEU A 316 -22.30 21.07 16.70
CA LEU A 316 -22.34 22.52 16.91
C LEU A 316 -22.00 22.92 18.35
N PRO A 317 -22.60 22.28 19.38
CA PRO A 317 -22.21 22.42 20.77
C PRO A 317 -20.73 22.24 21.10
N SER A 318 -20.06 21.24 20.51
CA SER A 318 -18.64 20.99 20.78
C SER A 318 -17.75 22.15 20.36
N MET A 319 -18.13 22.88 19.30
CA MET A 319 -17.47 24.12 18.87
C MET A 319 -17.95 25.37 19.60
N ASN A 320 -18.72 25.20 20.68
CA ASN A 320 -19.41 26.25 21.43
C ASN A 320 -20.42 27.06 20.58
N ILE A 321 -20.93 26.48 19.49
CA ILE A 321 -21.98 27.10 18.65
C ILE A 321 -23.34 26.72 19.24
N HIS A 322 -23.83 27.56 20.13
CA HIS A 322 -25.12 27.38 20.80
C HIS A 322 -26.06 28.56 20.54
N SER A 323 -27.36 28.27 20.48
CA SER A 323 -28.42 29.28 20.46
C SER A 323 -29.66 28.76 21.19
N ASP A 324 -30.54 29.67 21.60
CA ASP A 324 -31.96 29.34 21.64
C ASP A 324 -32.39 29.20 20.18
N TRP A 325 -32.43 27.96 19.70
CA TRP A 325 -32.59 27.68 18.29
C TRP A 325 -33.97 28.06 17.75
N GLY A 326 -34.95 28.34 18.62
CA GLY A 326 -36.29 28.79 18.25
C GLY A 326 -37.27 27.65 17.94
N GLU A 327 -38.53 28.02 17.75
CA GLU A 327 -39.62 27.14 17.30
C GLU A 327 -39.76 27.23 15.77
N TYR A 328 -40.51 26.30 15.17
CA TYR A 328 -40.82 26.31 13.74
C TYR A 328 -41.44 27.65 13.26
N ASP A 329 -40.86 28.23 12.22
CA ASP A 329 -41.27 29.48 11.56
C ASP A 329 -41.08 29.38 10.03
N SER A 330 -42.19 29.13 9.32
CA SER A 330 -42.23 29.05 7.85
C SER A 330 -42.07 30.39 7.12
N SER A 331 -41.86 31.49 7.84
CA SER A 331 -41.55 32.80 7.23
C SER A 331 -40.04 33.02 7.03
N VAL A 332 -39.20 32.15 7.59
CA VAL A 332 -37.74 32.22 7.46
C VAL A 332 -37.28 31.57 6.16
N ASP A 333 -36.38 32.25 5.43
CA ASP A 333 -35.75 31.72 4.23
C ASP A 333 -34.65 30.73 4.61
N PRO A 334 -34.77 29.43 4.29
CA PRO A 334 -33.83 28.41 4.71
C PRO A 334 -32.57 28.36 3.84
N SER A 335 -32.55 29.10 2.73
CA SER A 335 -31.59 28.90 1.65
C SER A 335 -30.14 28.98 2.12
N ILE A 336 -29.30 28.05 1.67
CA ILE A 336 -27.86 28.08 1.98
C ILE A 336 -27.24 29.38 1.50
N SER A 337 -26.54 30.08 2.39
CA SER A 337 -25.85 31.30 2.04
C SER A 337 -24.52 31.00 1.36
N ASN A 338 -24.19 31.80 0.36
CA ASN A 338 -22.93 31.69 -0.38
C ASN A 338 -21.71 31.87 0.53
N ALA A 339 -21.84 32.71 1.58
CA ALA A 339 -20.79 32.89 2.58
C ALA A 339 -20.58 31.65 3.46
N PHE A 340 -21.65 30.93 3.79
CA PHE A 340 -21.56 29.67 4.54
C PHE A 340 -20.85 28.58 3.71
N ALA A 341 -21.39 28.26 2.53
CA ALA A 341 -20.88 27.19 1.66
C ALA A 341 -19.46 27.45 1.11
N THR A 342 -19.11 28.71 0.88
CA THR A 342 -17.82 29.06 0.24
C THR A 342 -16.73 29.44 1.22
N LEU A 343 -17.07 29.78 2.46
CA LEU A 343 -16.09 30.25 3.45
C LEU A 343 -16.26 29.59 4.81
N ALA A 344 -17.35 29.90 5.52
CA ALA A 344 -17.42 29.65 6.96
C ALA A 344 -17.41 28.16 7.29
N PHE A 345 -18.05 27.32 6.48
CA PHE A 345 -18.13 25.88 6.75
C PHE A 345 -17.03 25.07 6.03
N ARG A 346 -16.05 25.75 5.43
CA ARG A 346 -14.77 25.15 5.00
C ARG A 346 -13.73 25.13 6.12
N MET A 347 -14.14 25.51 7.33
CA MET A 347 -13.32 25.56 8.54
C MET A 347 -12.52 24.27 8.78
N GLY A 348 -13.11 23.12 8.41
CA GLY A 348 -12.50 21.80 8.51
C GLY A 348 -11.16 21.67 7.80
N HIS A 349 -10.91 22.41 6.72
CA HIS A 349 -9.64 22.29 5.98
C HIS A 349 -8.40 22.71 6.80
N SER A 350 -8.57 23.58 7.80
CA SER A 350 -7.51 23.95 8.74
C SER A 350 -7.35 22.96 9.89
N GLN A 351 -8.38 22.15 10.16
CA GLN A 351 -8.48 21.25 11.32
C GLN A 351 -7.97 19.83 11.02
N ILE A 352 -7.70 19.52 9.75
CA ILE A 352 -7.25 18.19 9.32
C ILE A 352 -5.76 18.00 9.64
N GLY A 353 -5.45 16.92 10.35
CA GLY A 353 -4.09 16.45 10.62
C GLY A 353 -3.46 15.66 9.46
N PRO A 354 -2.13 15.43 9.49
CA PRO A 354 -1.39 14.80 8.40
C PRO A 354 -1.57 13.27 8.31
N LEU A 355 -2.14 12.64 9.34
CA LEU A 355 -2.30 11.20 9.42
C LEU A 355 -3.74 10.86 9.79
N THR A 356 -4.34 9.90 9.10
CA THR A 356 -5.50 9.16 9.60
C THR A 356 -4.98 7.96 10.38
N LEU A 357 -5.05 8.04 11.71
CA LEU A 357 -4.68 6.91 12.56
C LEU A 357 -5.63 5.73 12.35
N ARG A 358 -5.08 4.52 12.37
CA ARG A 358 -5.85 3.28 12.36
C ARG A 358 -5.45 2.47 13.57
N LEU A 359 -6.40 2.29 14.48
CA LEU A 359 -6.10 1.78 15.82
C LEU A 359 -6.82 0.45 16.09
N GLU A 360 -6.16 -0.43 16.83
CA GLU A 360 -6.72 -1.61 17.49
C GLU A 360 -7.60 -1.22 18.69
N GLU A 361 -8.29 -2.20 19.30
CA GLU A 361 -9.12 -1.95 20.49
C GLU A 361 -8.34 -1.34 21.66
N ASN A 362 -7.09 -1.78 21.85
CA ASN A 362 -6.18 -1.27 22.88
C ASN A 362 -5.57 0.11 22.55
N ARG A 363 -6.01 0.76 21.46
CA ARG A 363 -5.49 2.04 20.94
C ARG A 363 -4.04 2.02 20.47
N THR A 364 -3.45 0.85 20.20
CA THR A 364 -2.21 0.75 19.42
C THR A 364 -2.53 0.79 17.94
N THR A 365 -1.59 1.22 17.11
CA THR A 365 -1.76 1.19 15.65
C THR A 365 -1.95 -0.25 15.16
N ILE A 366 -2.80 -0.46 14.16
CA ILE A 366 -2.95 -1.76 13.48
C ILE A 366 -1.64 -2.14 12.75
N PRO A 367 -1.40 -3.42 12.43
CA PRO A 367 -0.18 -3.85 11.74
C PRO A 367 0.12 -3.09 10.44
N GLN A 368 -0.92 -2.72 9.68
CA GLN A 368 -0.81 -1.98 8.43
C GLN A 368 -0.45 -0.49 8.62
N GLY A 369 -0.29 -0.01 9.85
CA GLY A 369 0.15 1.36 10.13
C GLY A 369 -0.95 2.41 9.96
N SER A 370 -0.57 3.70 10.03
CA SER A 370 -1.47 4.84 9.80
C SER A 370 -1.40 5.31 8.36
N ILE A 371 -2.43 5.98 7.86
CA ILE A 371 -2.48 6.48 6.49
C ILE A 371 -2.09 7.96 6.49
N ALA A 372 -1.04 8.34 5.76
CA ALA A 372 -0.77 9.75 5.45
C ALA A 372 -1.92 10.32 4.63
N LEU A 373 -2.38 11.54 4.96
CA LEU A 373 -3.57 12.11 4.33
C LEU A 373 -3.43 12.18 2.80
N GLU A 374 -2.26 12.55 2.30
CA GLU A 374 -1.92 12.56 0.87
C GLU A 374 -2.09 11.19 0.19
N ASN A 375 -1.96 10.10 0.95
CA ASN A 375 -2.11 8.72 0.48
C ASN A 375 -3.55 8.21 0.61
N GLY A 376 -4.34 8.78 1.53
CA GLY A 376 -5.72 8.35 1.80
C GLY A 376 -6.77 8.97 0.87
N PHE A 377 -6.38 9.82 -0.09
CA PHE A 377 -7.32 10.42 -1.03
C PHE A 377 -7.72 9.44 -2.14
N TRP A 378 -9.02 9.31 -2.40
CA TRP A 378 -9.57 8.45 -3.46
C TRP A 378 -9.19 6.97 -3.37
N ASP A 379 -8.75 6.52 -2.19
CA ASP A 379 -8.40 5.13 -1.89
C ASP A 379 -9.43 4.50 -0.94
N PRO A 380 -10.55 3.97 -1.45
CA PRO A 380 -11.48 3.20 -0.64
C PRO A 380 -10.97 1.77 -0.37
N ASN A 381 -9.92 1.31 -1.06
CA ASN A 381 -9.45 -0.09 -1.00
C ASN A 381 -8.85 -0.42 0.37
N SER A 382 -8.13 0.53 0.98
CA SER A 382 -7.62 0.37 2.35
C SER A 382 -8.70 0.10 3.40
N LEU A 383 -9.99 0.37 3.12
CA LEU A 383 -11.09 -0.06 4.01
C LEU A 383 -11.51 -1.51 3.81
N VAL A 384 -11.26 -2.09 2.63
CA VAL A 384 -11.52 -3.50 2.32
C VAL A 384 -10.44 -4.37 2.95
N THR A 385 -9.20 -3.97 2.78
CA THR A 385 -8.03 -4.81 3.01
C THR A 385 -7.47 -4.67 4.43
N ASP A 386 -7.64 -3.51 5.07
CA ASP A 386 -6.99 -3.20 6.35
C ASP A 386 -7.97 -3.16 7.55
N GLY A 387 -8.90 -4.11 7.59
CA GLY A 387 -9.74 -4.34 8.78
C GLY A 387 -11.03 -3.52 8.86
N GLY A 388 -11.54 -2.98 7.75
CA GLY A 388 -12.82 -2.30 7.72
C GLY A 388 -12.80 -0.86 8.24
N ILE A 389 -13.96 -0.38 8.66
CA ILE A 389 -14.13 0.99 9.17
C ILE A 389 -13.76 1.13 10.65
N ASP A 390 -13.65 0.03 11.39
CA ASP A 390 -13.49 0.04 12.85
C ASP A 390 -12.16 0.69 13.28
N PRO A 391 -10.99 0.35 12.70
CA PRO A 391 -9.73 0.99 13.06
C PRO A 391 -9.70 2.48 12.75
N VAL A 392 -10.31 2.89 11.65
CA VAL A 392 -10.41 4.28 11.20
C VAL A 392 -11.28 5.08 12.16
N LEU A 393 -12.47 4.58 12.50
CA LEU A 393 -13.38 5.25 13.44
C LEU A 393 -12.78 5.36 14.85
N ARG A 394 -12.02 4.36 15.31
CA ARG A 394 -11.24 4.45 16.56
C ARG A 394 -10.18 5.53 16.48
N GLY A 395 -9.40 5.59 15.39
CA GLY A 395 -8.39 6.61 15.17
C GLY A 395 -8.95 8.03 15.14
N LEU A 396 -10.07 8.24 14.45
CA LEU A 396 -10.77 9.53 14.38
C LEU A 396 -11.34 9.98 15.73
N ALA A 397 -11.83 9.06 16.55
CA ALA A 397 -12.30 9.36 17.90
C ALA A 397 -11.13 9.60 18.89
N PHE A 398 -9.97 8.97 18.63
CA PHE A 398 -8.80 9.09 19.49
C PHE A 398 -8.03 10.39 19.28
N THR A 399 -7.80 10.77 18.02
CA THR A 399 -6.89 11.85 17.63
C THR A 399 -7.46 13.23 17.94
N THR A 400 -6.64 14.11 18.53
CA THR A 400 -7.01 15.53 18.67
C THR A 400 -6.83 16.24 17.33
N GLN A 401 -7.86 16.95 16.87
CA GLN A 401 -7.79 17.69 15.60
C GLN A 401 -6.82 18.89 15.68
N GLU A 402 -6.39 19.38 14.53
CA GLU A 402 -5.69 20.66 14.43
C GLU A 402 -6.63 21.83 14.77
N ALA A 403 -6.07 22.92 15.28
CA ALA A 403 -6.81 24.11 15.64
C ALA A 403 -7.41 24.78 14.40
N ASN A 404 -8.56 25.43 14.57
CA ASN A 404 -9.13 26.25 13.51
C ASN A 404 -8.36 27.57 13.38
N ASP A 405 -7.34 27.60 12.53
CA ASP A 405 -6.54 28.80 12.33
C ASP A 405 -6.16 28.99 10.85
N VAL A 406 -5.26 29.93 10.57
CA VAL A 406 -4.82 30.18 9.19
C VAL A 406 -3.96 29.05 8.64
N GLY A 407 -3.44 28.17 9.49
CA GLY A 407 -2.51 27.09 9.18
C GLY A 407 -3.18 25.94 8.43
N TYR A 408 -2.50 25.47 7.39
CA TYR A 408 -2.87 24.27 6.65
C TYR A 408 -1.65 23.34 6.66
N ILE A 409 -1.89 22.06 6.92
CA ILE A 409 -0.84 21.04 6.87
C ILE A 409 -0.21 20.95 5.47
N HIS A 410 1.01 20.41 5.42
CA HIS A 410 1.78 20.32 4.17
C HIS A 410 1.04 19.54 3.09
N ALA A 411 0.41 18.42 3.45
CA ALA A 411 -0.36 17.56 2.55
C ALA A 411 -1.43 18.34 1.77
N LEU A 412 -2.21 19.19 2.45
CA LEU A 412 -3.25 20.02 1.82
C LEU A 412 -2.70 21.27 1.13
N ARG A 413 -1.61 21.86 1.63
CA ARG A 413 -1.09 23.14 1.14
C ARG A 413 -0.16 22.99 -0.08
N ASN A 414 0.49 21.85 -0.24
CA ASN A 414 1.45 21.65 -1.31
C ASN A 414 1.24 20.35 -2.10
N MET A 415 0.64 19.32 -1.50
CA MET A 415 0.55 17.98 -2.09
C MET A 415 -0.89 17.56 -2.45
N LEU A 416 -1.85 18.50 -2.41
CA LEU A 416 -3.26 18.14 -2.57
C LEU A 416 -3.46 17.54 -3.96
N PHE A 417 -3.79 16.24 -3.99
CA PHE A 417 -4.00 15.44 -5.19
C PHE A 417 -2.78 15.31 -6.13
N GLY A 418 -1.55 15.47 -5.60
CA GLY A 418 -0.31 15.21 -6.36
C GLY A 418 0.90 15.98 -5.85
N GLU A 419 2.07 15.75 -6.44
CA GLU A 419 3.33 16.38 -6.02
C GLU A 419 3.41 17.89 -6.36
N PRO A 420 4.02 18.72 -5.49
CA PRO A 420 4.11 20.15 -5.71
C PRO A 420 4.81 20.50 -7.03
N GLY A 421 4.22 21.43 -7.80
CA GLY A 421 4.76 21.88 -9.09
C GLY A 421 4.49 20.93 -10.27
N MET A 422 3.95 19.73 -10.02
CA MET A 422 3.70 18.69 -11.03
C MET A 422 2.28 18.08 -10.95
N GLY A 423 1.33 18.79 -10.34
CA GLY A 423 -0.07 18.37 -10.21
C GLY A 423 -0.66 18.64 -8.82
N GLY A 424 0.21 18.75 -7.81
CA GLY A 424 -0.13 19.15 -6.46
C GLY A 424 -0.77 20.51 -6.40
N MET A 425 -1.81 20.60 -5.59
CA MET A 425 -2.58 21.81 -5.38
C MET A 425 -2.39 22.35 -3.96
N ASP A 426 -2.89 23.57 -3.76
CA ASP A 426 -2.85 24.26 -2.48
C ASP A 426 -4.27 24.58 -2.05
N MET A 427 -4.77 23.87 -1.03
CA MET A 427 -6.15 24.02 -0.56
C MET A 427 -6.42 25.42 -0.04
N CYS A 428 -5.50 26.02 0.74
CA CYS A 428 -5.66 27.41 1.20
C CYS A 428 -5.75 28.38 0.01
N ALA A 429 -4.90 28.21 -1.01
CA ALA A 429 -4.96 29.05 -2.21
C ALA A 429 -6.26 28.84 -2.99
N ILE A 430 -6.76 27.60 -3.10
CA ILE A 430 -8.03 27.26 -3.76
C ILE A 430 -9.22 27.88 -3.00
N ASP A 431 -9.25 27.80 -1.68
CA ASP A 431 -10.33 28.37 -0.87
C ASP A 431 -10.41 29.89 -1.00
N ILE A 432 -9.25 30.57 -0.95
CA ILE A 432 -9.16 32.02 -1.22
C ILE A 432 -9.70 32.31 -2.63
N GLN A 433 -9.22 31.58 -3.64
CA GLN A 433 -9.60 31.83 -5.03
C GLN A 433 -11.08 31.51 -5.30
N ARG A 434 -11.66 30.52 -4.59
CA ARG A 434 -13.09 30.18 -4.70
C ARG A 434 -13.96 31.29 -4.10
N GLY A 435 -13.55 31.87 -2.98
CA GLY A 435 -14.19 33.07 -2.44
C GLY A 435 -14.13 34.26 -3.41
N ARG A 436 -13.01 34.41 -4.13
CA ARG A 436 -12.87 35.44 -5.19
C ARG A 436 -13.76 35.17 -6.39
N ASP A 437 -13.81 33.93 -6.88
CA ASP A 437 -14.68 33.45 -7.98
C ASP A 437 -16.16 33.72 -7.69
N HIS A 438 -16.60 33.43 -6.46
CA HIS A 438 -17.98 33.64 -6.02
C HIS A 438 -18.35 35.12 -5.77
N GLY A 439 -17.40 36.05 -5.97
CA GLY A 439 -17.62 37.47 -5.81
C GLY A 439 -17.87 37.90 -4.37
N ILE A 440 -17.43 37.11 -3.38
CA ILE A 440 -17.73 37.35 -1.97
C ILE A 440 -17.15 38.71 -1.52
N PRO A 441 -17.83 39.52 -0.70
CA PRO A 441 -17.30 40.80 -0.18
C PRO A 441 -16.07 40.68 0.71
N ASP A 442 -15.43 41.81 1.01
CA ASP A 442 -14.22 41.87 1.82
C ASP A 442 -14.46 41.56 3.31
N TYR A 443 -13.40 41.22 4.03
CA TYR A 443 -13.46 40.88 5.45
C TYR A 443 -14.11 41.99 6.31
N GLY A 444 -13.85 43.26 6.00
CA GLY A 444 -14.43 44.40 6.72
C GLY A 444 -15.96 44.48 6.61
N ALA A 445 -16.51 44.09 5.45
CA ALA A 445 -17.95 43.98 5.25
C ALA A 445 -18.58 42.90 6.17
N PHE A 446 -17.92 41.76 6.33
CA PHE A 446 -18.38 40.70 7.23
C PHE A 446 -18.28 41.10 8.71
N ARG A 447 -17.18 41.74 9.14
CA ARG A 447 -17.09 42.32 10.49
C ARG A 447 -18.26 43.27 10.78
N THR A 448 -18.60 44.12 9.80
CA THR A 448 -19.73 45.04 9.92
C THR A 448 -21.07 44.31 9.99
N LEU A 449 -21.26 43.25 9.20
CA LEU A 449 -22.47 42.42 9.22
C LEU A 449 -22.73 41.84 10.60
N VAL A 450 -21.67 41.33 11.26
CA VAL A 450 -21.77 40.71 12.59
C VAL A 450 -21.72 41.71 13.74
N GLY A 451 -21.62 43.01 13.44
CA GLY A 451 -21.63 44.09 14.44
C GLY A 451 -20.30 44.32 15.17
N LEU A 452 -19.20 43.77 14.67
CA LEU A 452 -17.86 44.03 15.21
C LEU A 452 -17.35 45.42 14.82
N GLU A 453 -16.55 46.02 15.69
CA GLU A 453 -15.91 47.31 15.41
C GLU A 453 -14.93 47.18 14.21
N PRO A 454 -14.82 48.22 13.36
CA PRO A 454 -13.86 48.24 12.27
C PRO A 454 -12.42 48.10 12.79
N ALA A 455 -11.72 47.07 12.32
CA ALA A 455 -10.30 46.86 12.62
C ALA A 455 -9.42 47.77 11.74
N ASN A 456 -8.45 48.44 12.35
CA ASN A 456 -7.51 49.31 11.63
C ASN A 456 -6.15 48.64 11.43
N ASN A 457 -5.75 47.74 12.34
CA ASN A 457 -4.51 46.97 12.26
C ASN A 457 -4.79 45.50 12.60
N TRP A 458 -3.90 44.58 12.19
CA TRP A 458 -4.10 43.15 12.45
C TRP A 458 -4.02 42.80 13.93
N SER A 459 -3.36 43.62 14.76
CA SER A 459 -3.42 43.50 16.22
C SER A 459 -4.80 43.78 16.84
N ASP A 460 -5.75 44.31 16.06
CA ASP A 460 -7.16 44.44 16.48
C ASP A 460 -7.96 43.16 16.18
N VAL A 461 -7.36 42.18 15.51
CA VAL A 461 -7.97 40.93 15.03
C VAL A 461 -7.36 39.69 15.70
N THR A 462 -6.02 39.63 15.77
CA THR A 462 -5.28 38.52 16.36
C THR A 462 -4.35 38.99 17.48
N SER A 463 -4.25 38.19 18.53
CA SER A 463 -3.30 38.31 19.63
C SER A 463 -1.90 37.79 19.26
N ASP A 464 -1.77 36.98 18.20
CA ASP A 464 -0.50 36.52 17.67
C ASP A 464 0.19 37.64 16.86
N SER A 465 1.20 38.25 17.48
CA SER A 465 1.98 39.31 16.86
C SER A 465 2.78 38.87 15.62
N GLU A 466 3.13 37.59 15.51
CA GLU A 466 3.84 37.06 14.35
C GLU A 466 2.87 36.86 13.17
N LEU A 467 1.72 36.24 13.40
CA LEU A 467 0.64 36.17 12.41
C LEU A 467 0.21 37.58 11.94
N ALA A 468 -0.01 38.52 12.86
CA ALA A 468 -0.32 39.90 12.51
C ALA A 468 0.73 40.51 11.57
N SER A 469 2.01 40.30 11.85
CA SER A 469 3.12 40.80 11.02
C SER A 469 3.14 40.17 9.63
N ARG A 470 2.85 38.86 9.52
CA ARG A 470 2.74 38.15 8.23
C ARG A 470 1.56 38.67 7.41
N LEU A 471 0.40 38.87 8.05
CA LEU A 471 -0.79 39.44 7.40
C LEU A 471 -0.56 40.89 6.93
N GLU A 472 0.13 41.72 7.71
CA GLU A 472 0.55 43.08 7.31
C GLU A 472 1.47 43.09 6.09
N SER A 473 2.24 42.02 5.87
CA SER A 473 3.17 41.93 4.74
C SER A 473 2.50 41.66 3.40
N VAL A 474 1.31 41.03 3.40
CA VAL A 474 0.59 40.63 2.18
C VAL A 474 -0.69 41.44 1.91
N TYR A 475 -1.41 41.86 2.95
CA TYR A 475 -2.64 42.64 2.78
C TYR A 475 -2.41 44.13 2.98
N PRO A 476 -2.92 44.99 2.08
CA PRO A 476 -2.71 46.44 2.19
C PRO A 476 -3.42 47.09 3.38
N ASN A 477 -4.51 46.49 3.87
CA ASN A 477 -5.19 46.83 5.12
C ASN A 477 -6.17 45.69 5.50
N VAL A 478 -6.53 45.64 6.78
CA VAL A 478 -7.40 44.59 7.36
C VAL A 478 -8.74 44.47 6.65
N SER A 479 -9.43 45.60 6.42
CA SER A 479 -10.79 45.56 5.86
C SER A 479 -10.83 44.95 4.46
N SER A 480 -9.79 45.14 3.65
CA SER A 480 -9.74 44.65 2.27
C SER A 480 -9.31 43.18 2.11
N ALA A 481 -8.99 42.48 3.21
CA ALA A 481 -8.49 41.12 3.16
C ALA A 481 -9.52 40.14 2.57
N ASP A 482 -9.03 39.00 2.07
CA ASP A 482 -9.91 37.88 1.74
C ASP A 482 -10.59 37.40 3.03
N PRO A 483 -11.92 37.31 3.06
CA PRO A 483 -12.70 37.10 4.28
C PRO A 483 -12.37 35.79 5.00
N LEU A 484 -12.04 34.72 4.28
CA LEU A 484 -11.63 33.45 4.88
C LEU A 484 -10.41 33.62 5.80
N ILE A 485 -9.34 34.22 5.26
CA ILE A 485 -8.10 34.47 6.01
C ILE A 485 -8.35 35.45 7.15
N GLY A 486 -9.20 36.45 6.93
CA GLY A 486 -9.61 37.37 7.99
C GLY A 486 -10.35 36.66 9.14
N MET A 487 -11.22 35.70 8.84
CA MET A 487 -11.98 34.91 9.82
C MET A 487 -11.08 33.94 10.60
N TYR A 488 -10.21 33.19 9.91
CA TYR A 488 -9.23 32.30 10.56
C TYR A 488 -8.20 33.02 11.41
N ALA A 489 -7.96 34.30 11.16
CA ALA A 489 -7.06 35.11 11.98
C ALA A 489 -7.72 35.65 13.25
N GLU A 490 -9.04 35.52 13.45
CA GLU A 490 -9.69 36.07 14.64
C GLU A 490 -9.39 35.22 15.88
N ASP A 491 -9.07 35.87 17.01
CA ASP A 491 -8.90 35.16 18.28
C ASP A 491 -10.19 34.43 18.72
N HIS A 492 -10.01 33.28 19.38
CA HIS A 492 -11.06 32.39 19.88
C HIS A 492 -11.67 32.81 21.23
N ASP A 493 -10.95 33.62 22.01
CA ASP A 493 -11.47 34.27 23.23
C ASP A 493 -12.15 35.61 22.86
N TRP A 494 -13.38 35.52 22.36
CA TRP A 494 -14.12 36.70 21.88
C TRP A 494 -15.49 36.88 22.54
N THR A 495 -15.95 35.93 23.35
CA THR A 495 -17.33 35.91 23.87
C THR A 495 -17.67 37.13 24.74
N HIS A 496 -16.68 37.81 25.33
CA HIS A 496 -16.85 39.10 26.03
C HIS A 496 -17.22 40.28 25.13
N TYR A 497 -17.06 40.19 23.82
CA TYR A 497 -17.46 41.24 22.87
C TYR A 497 -18.97 41.29 22.63
N PHE A 498 -19.70 40.21 22.94
CA PHE A 498 -21.16 40.12 22.75
C PHE A 498 -21.87 39.85 24.09
N PRO A 499 -22.43 40.88 24.76
CA PRO A 499 -23.01 40.77 26.11
C PRO A 499 -24.31 39.95 26.20
N GLU A 500 -24.81 39.44 25.07
CA GLU A 500 -25.89 38.45 25.01
C GLU A 500 -25.43 37.03 25.36
N TYR A 501 -24.11 36.79 25.39
CA TYR A 501 -23.49 35.57 25.85
C TYR A 501 -23.16 35.68 27.35
N ASP A 502 -23.49 34.66 28.13
CA ASP A 502 -23.50 34.68 29.61
C ASP A 502 -22.12 35.03 30.21
N GLU A 503 -22.03 36.18 30.88
CA GLU A 503 -20.82 36.70 31.55
C GLU A 503 -20.21 35.74 32.62
N ASN A 504 -20.93 34.70 33.06
CA ASN A 504 -20.44 33.69 34.02
C ASN A 504 -19.92 32.41 33.37
N ARG A 505 -19.97 32.29 32.05
CA ARG A 505 -19.46 31.15 31.28
C ARG A 505 -18.18 31.60 30.57
N THR A 506 -17.02 31.30 31.15
CA THR A 506 -15.75 31.31 30.40
C THR A 506 -15.82 30.17 29.40
N ILE A 507 -16.38 30.40 28.21
CA ILE A 507 -16.39 29.38 27.16
C ILE A 507 -15.61 29.94 25.98
N HIS A 508 -14.47 29.29 25.74
CA HIS A 508 -13.63 29.42 24.57
C HIS A 508 -14.41 28.90 23.35
N SER A 509 -14.37 29.58 22.21
CA SER A 509 -15.02 29.09 20.96
C SER A 509 -13.93 28.56 20.05
N THR A 510 -14.13 27.41 19.41
CA THR A 510 -13.12 26.85 18.49
C THR A 510 -13.05 27.56 17.13
N VAL A 511 -13.80 28.64 16.94
CA VAL A 511 -13.81 29.48 15.74
C VAL A 511 -13.95 30.96 16.13
N GLY A 512 -13.47 31.86 15.26
CA GLY A 512 -13.61 33.30 15.42
C GLY A 512 -15.06 33.82 15.42
N PRO A 513 -15.32 35.04 15.95
CA PRO A 513 -16.67 35.61 16.09
C PRO A 513 -17.42 35.77 14.77
N THR A 514 -16.73 36.11 13.68
CA THR A 514 -17.38 36.31 12.38
C THR A 514 -17.81 34.96 11.78
N MET A 515 -16.94 33.95 11.85
CA MET A 515 -17.24 32.59 11.39
C MET A 515 -18.35 31.95 12.22
N HIS A 516 -18.27 32.08 13.56
CA HIS A 516 -19.30 31.64 14.49
C HIS A 516 -20.68 32.18 14.12
N TYR A 517 -20.79 33.49 13.87
CA TYR A 517 -22.08 34.10 13.51
C TYR A 517 -22.66 33.49 12.23
N ILE A 518 -21.86 33.33 11.17
CA ILE A 518 -22.33 32.82 9.88
C ILE A 518 -22.82 31.37 10.02
N ILE A 519 -22.07 30.53 10.74
CA ILE A 519 -22.45 29.13 10.99
C ILE A 519 -23.74 29.08 11.80
N ARG A 520 -23.80 29.81 12.94
CA ARG A 520 -24.98 29.86 13.81
C ARG A 520 -26.22 30.35 13.07
N GLU A 521 -26.08 31.39 12.25
CA GLU A 521 -27.17 31.98 11.46
C GLU A 521 -27.72 30.98 10.43
N GLN A 522 -26.85 30.28 9.71
CA GLN A 522 -27.27 29.30 8.71
C GLN A 522 -28.02 28.12 9.35
N PHE A 523 -27.45 27.52 10.40
CA PHE A 523 -28.09 26.42 11.11
C PHE A 523 -29.38 26.84 11.81
N HIS A 524 -29.46 28.07 12.35
CA HIS A 524 -30.74 28.58 12.85
C HIS A 524 -31.82 28.57 11.76
N ARG A 525 -31.51 29.11 10.57
CA ARG A 525 -32.46 29.11 9.45
C ARG A 525 -32.83 27.71 9.00
N LEU A 526 -31.88 26.77 8.92
CA LEU A 526 -32.14 25.38 8.53
C LEU A 526 -33.06 24.65 9.50
N ARG A 527 -32.89 24.88 10.81
CA ARG A 527 -33.76 24.26 11.82
C ARG A 527 -35.16 24.84 11.81
N VAL A 528 -35.33 26.15 12.01
CA VAL A 528 -36.66 26.71 12.26
C VAL A 528 -37.58 26.69 11.04
N SER A 529 -37.04 26.58 9.85
CA SER A 529 -37.81 26.57 8.60
C SER A 529 -38.17 25.16 8.13
N ASP A 530 -37.62 24.13 8.75
CA ASP A 530 -37.83 22.74 8.36
C ASP A 530 -39.10 22.17 9.02
N PRO A 531 -40.18 21.89 8.25
CA PRO A 531 -41.42 21.36 8.80
C PRO A 531 -41.29 19.93 9.34
N LEU A 532 -40.23 19.21 9.00
CA LEU A 532 -39.96 17.84 9.44
C LEU A 532 -38.73 17.74 10.34
N PHE A 533 -38.27 18.85 10.91
CA PHE A 533 -37.22 18.83 11.92
C PHE A 533 -37.65 17.97 13.12
N TYR A 534 -36.75 17.10 13.59
CA TYR A 534 -37.10 15.99 14.46
C TYR A 534 -37.83 16.36 15.75
N GLU A 535 -37.60 17.56 16.30
CA GLU A 535 -38.21 17.98 17.57
C GLU A 535 -39.72 18.22 17.51
N TRP A 536 -40.27 18.56 16.34
CA TRP A 536 -41.69 18.85 16.15
C TRP A 536 -42.37 18.00 15.09
N ASP A 537 -41.65 17.08 14.46
CA ASP A 537 -42.25 16.10 13.56
C ASP A 537 -43.22 15.18 14.34
N PRO A 538 -44.53 15.22 14.05
CA PRO A 538 -45.50 14.38 14.75
C PRO A 538 -45.23 12.88 14.58
N ASP A 539 -44.63 12.46 13.46
CA ASP A 539 -44.35 11.05 13.15
C ASP A 539 -43.25 10.47 14.07
N LEU A 540 -42.41 11.33 14.67
CA LEU A 540 -41.31 10.95 15.56
C LEU A 540 -41.64 11.15 17.05
N SER A 541 -42.83 11.63 17.38
CA SER A 541 -43.20 12.00 18.76
C SER A 541 -43.12 10.85 19.77
N ASP A 542 -43.38 9.62 19.34
CA ASP A 542 -43.31 8.41 20.19
C ASP A 542 -41.87 7.95 20.47
N VAL A 543 -40.89 8.36 19.65
CA VAL A 543 -39.46 7.99 19.77
C VAL A 543 -38.55 9.19 20.03
N LEU A 544 -39.12 10.37 20.25
CA LEU A 544 -38.36 11.62 20.37
C LEU A 544 -37.34 11.59 21.52
N ASP A 545 -37.70 11.01 22.67
CA ASP A 545 -36.80 10.88 23.81
C ASP A 545 -35.62 9.96 23.50
N GLU A 546 -35.82 8.97 22.63
CA GLU A 546 -34.77 8.04 22.23
C GLU A 546 -33.80 8.68 21.22
N ILE A 547 -34.34 9.41 20.23
CA ILE A 547 -33.54 10.22 19.31
C ILE A 547 -32.67 11.21 20.09
N LYS A 548 -33.26 11.95 21.05
CA LYS A 548 -32.53 12.92 21.88
C LYS A 548 -31.42 12.33 22.76
N ASN A 549 -31.51 11.04 23.06
CA ASN A 549 -30.53 10.34 23.91
C ASN A 549 -29.56 9.47 23.10
N THR A 550 -29.69 9.41 21.77
CA THR A 550 -28.76 8.67 20.91
C THR A 550 -27.63 9.61 20.52
N THR A 551 -26.39 9.19 20.73
CA THR A 551 -25.19 9.94 20.35
C THR A 551 -24.57 9.43 19.04
N LEU A 552 -23.60 10.16 18.46
CA LEU A 552 -22.79 9.60 17.37
C LEU A 552 -22.07 8.32 17.81
N THR A 553 -21.53 8.30 19.03
CA THR A 553 -20.91 7.09 19.61
C THR A 553 -21.89 5.94 19.68
N ASP A 554 -23.15 6.17 20.05
CA ASP A 554 -24.17 5.10 20.02
C ASP A 554 -24.39 4.56 18.61
N VAL A 555 -24.41 5.42 17.58
CA VAL A 555 -24.54 4.98 16.19
C VAL A 555 -23.32 4.17 15.77
N ILE A 556 -22.10 4.60 16.13
CA ILE A 556 -20.86 3.85 15.89
C ILE A 556 -20.96 2.45 16.50
N LEU A 557 -21.20 2.35 17.81
CA LEU A 557 -21.22 1.06 18.52
C LEU A 557 -22.37 0.13 18.08
N ARG A 558 -23.46 0.67 17.53
CA ARG A 558 -24.57 -0.13 16.97
C ARG A 558 -24.24 -0.80 15.63
N ASN A 559 -23.24 -0.29 14.90
CA ASN A 559 -22.98 -0.63 13.50
C ASN A 559 -21.52 -1.05 13.23
N THR A 560 -20.74 -1.27 14.28
CA THR A 560 -19.33 -1.67 14.26
C THR A 560 -19.06 -2.77 15.29
N GLY A 561 -17.92 -3.43 15.16
CA GLY A 561 -17.38 -4.36 16.16
C GLY A 561 -16.64 -3.67 17.31
N ILE A 562 -16.58 -2.34 17.33
CA ILE A 562 -15.85 -1.57 18.35
C ILE A 562 -16.39 -1.89 19.75
N GLU A 563 -15.51 -2.28 20.67
CA GLU A 563 -15.88 -2.69 22.04
C GLU A 563 -16.31 -1.51 22.92
N GLY A 564 -15.70 -0.34 22.70
CA GLY A 564 -16.09 0.89 23.39
C GLY A 564 -15.31 2.12 22.95
N LEU A 565 -15.93 3.28 23.16
CA LEU A 565 -15.40 4.61 22.86
C LEU A 565 -15.83 5.59 23.96
N VAL A 566 -15.21 6.77 24.00
CA VAL A 566 -15.79 7.90 24.73
C VAL A 566 -17.22 8.18 24.24
N CYS A 567 -18.16 8.39 25.17
CA CYS A 567 -19.58 8.58 24.88
C CYS A 567 -19.88 9.81 24.01
N LEU A 568 -18.96 10.78 23.96
CA LEU A 568 -19.02 11.94 23.06
C LEU A 568 -17.79 11.93 22.16
N SER A 569 -17.87 11.22 21.04
CA SER A 569 -16.77 11.06 20.09
C SER A 569 -16.31 12.35 19.42
N MET A 570 -17.02 13.47 19.59
CA MET A 570 -16.58 14.82 19.18
C MET A 570 -15.40 15.36 20.02
N ILE A 571 -15.12 14.74 21.17
CA ILE A 571 -13.99 15.07 22.06
C ILE A 571 -12.98 13.92 21.99
N SER A 572 -11.71 14.25 21.79
CA SER A 572 -10.66 13.26 21.57
C SER A 572 -10.31 12.46 22.83
N GLU A 573 -10.11 11.14 22.67
CA GLU A 573 -9.62 10.30 23.77
C GLU A 573 -8.18 10.68 24.18
N GLN A 574 -7.35 11.09 23.21
CA GLN A 574 -5.99 11.57 23.45
C GLN A 574 -5.96 12.73 24.44
N HIS A 575 -6.82 13.74 24.25
CA HIS A 575 -6.87 14.90 25.15
C HIS A 575 -7.20 14.49 26.59
N TRP A 576 -8.09 13.50 26.78
CA TRP A 576 -8.38 12.96 28.11
C TRP A 576 -7.17 12.29 28.75
N ILE A 577 -6.46 11.44 27.99
CA ILE A 577 -5.25 10.74 28.46
C ILE A 577 -4.15 11.72 28.85
N GLU A 578 -3.98 12.80 28.10
CA GLU A 578 -2.93 13.80 28.34
C GLU A 578 -3.25 14.71 29.55
N ASN A 579 -4.53 14.94 29.86
CA ASN A 579 -4.97 15.91 30.87
C ASN A 579 -5.56 15.29 32.14
N SER A 580 -5.66 13.96 32.24
CA SER A 580 -6.20 13.24 33.40
C SER A 580 -5.33 12.07 33.83
N GLU A 581 -5.19 11.86 35.15
CA GLU A 581 -4.58 10.64 35.71
C GLU A 581 -5.62 9.52 35.93
N GLU A 582 -6.91 9.79 35.68
CA GLU A 582 -7.98 8.80 35.80
C GLU A 582 -8.11 7.99 34.50
N ASP A 583 -8.22 6.67 34.63
CA ASP A 583 -8.52 5.76 33.53
C ASP A 583 -9.92 6.05 32.99
N PHE A 584 -10.00 6.69 31.81
CA PHE A 584 -11.26 7.14 31.24
C PHE A 584 -12.22 5.98 30.94
N THR A 585 -11.70 4.76 30.71
CA THR A 585 -12.50 3.55 30.48
C THR A 585 -13.32 3.13 31.71
N GLN A 586 -12.93 3.60 32.91
CA GLN A 586 -13.62 3.34 34.17
C GLN A 586 -14.54 4.50 34.60
N THR A 587 -14.71 5.51 33.75
CA THR A 587 -15.57 6.66 34.02
C THR A 587 -16.96 6.48 33.44
N ASP A 588 -17.94 7.23 33.95
CA ASP A 588 -19.30 7.28 33.39
C ASP A 588 -19.34 7.89 31.96
N ASN A 589 -18.20 8.37 31.45
CA ASN A 589 -18.06 8.97 30.11
C ASN A 589 -17.57 7.97 29.05
N PHE A 590 -17.36 6.70 29.40
CA PHE A 590 -17.02 5.65 28.45
C PHE A 590 -18.24 4.79 28.13
N CYS A 591 -18.50 4.59 26.84
CA CYS A 591 -19.65 3.86 26.33
C CYS A 591 -19.19 2.50 25.80
N GLU A 592 -19.60 1.45 26.49
CA GLU A 592 -19.35 0.07 26.08
C GLU A 592 -20.40 -0.43 25.09
N ASN A 593 -19.96 -1.23 24.12
CA ASN A 593 -20.83 -1.92 23.19
C ASN A 593 -21.58 -3.05 23.89
N LYS A 594 -22.87 -2.83 24.13
CA LYS A 594 -23.76 -3.81 24.79
C LYS A 594 -24.23 -4.93 23.84
N ASN A 595 -23.85 -4.86 22.57
CA ASN A 595 -24.36 -5.67 21.46
C ASN A 595 -23.24 -6.25 20.58
N LEU A 596 -22.23 -6.88 21.18
CA LEU A 596 -21.19 -7.63 20.44
C LEU A 596 -21.73 -8.80 19.59
N ASN A 597 -23.05 -9.07 19.63
CA ASN A 597 -23.72 -10.00 18.72
C ASN A 597 -23.91 -9.41 17.30
N PHE A 598 -23.57 -8.14 17.09
CA PHE A 598 -23.28 -7.56 15.79
C PHE A 598 -21.76 -7.68 15.55
N ALA A 599 -21.31 -8.90 15.35
CA ALA A 599 -19.98 -9.17 14.81
C ALA A 599 -20.17 -9.65 13.37
N PRO A 600 -19.45 -9.11 12.37
CA PRO A 600 -19.30 -9.77 11.08
C PRO A 600 -18.60 -11.11 11.31
N GLY A 601 -19.39 -12.16 11.55
CA GLY A 601 -18.87 -13.47 11.94
C GLY A 601 -17.97 -13.43 13.19
N PRO A 602 -17.45 -14.58 13.65
CA PRO A 602 -16.06 -14.53 14.10
C PRO A 602 -15.19 -14.02 12.92
N PRO A 603 -13.95 -13.56 13.14
CA PRO A 603 -12.96 -13.62 12.06
C PRO A 603 -13.14 -14.97 11.37
N VAL A 604 -13.14 -14.99 10.04
CA VAL A 604 -13.09 -16.26 9.34
C VAL A 604 -12.01 -17.07 10.06
N GLU A 605 -12.41 -18.16 10.73
CA GLU A 605 -11.50 -19.26 10.92
C GLU A 605 -11.22 -19.72 9.48
N ILE A 606 -10.29 -19.02 8.82
CA ILE A 606 -9.21 -19.70 8.11
C ILE A 606 -8.82 -20.71 9.16
N SER A 607 -9.06 -21.98 8.88
CA SER A 607 -8.70 -23.05 9.80
C SER A 607 -7.40 -22.63 10.46
N ASN A 608 -7.44 -22.36 11.77
CA ASN A 608 -6.25 -22.12 12.56
C ASN A 608 -5.60 -23.50 12.68
N PRO A 609 -4.46 -23.78 12.04
CA PRO A 609 -3.45 -24.60 12.64
C PRO A 609 -2.45 -23.69 13.37
N SER A 610 -2.91 -22.74 14.17
CA SER A 610 -2.04 -21.96 15.06
C SER A 610 -2.90 -21.54 16.26
N GLU A 611 -2.79 -22.18 17.43
CA GLU A 611 -1.85 -21.75 18.47
C GLU A 611 -1.26 -20.36 18.15
N GLU A 612 -1.66 -19.31 18.87
CA GLU A 612 -1.06 -17.96 18.88
C GLU A 612 0.25 -17.85 18.09
N ARG A 613 0.21 -17.36 16.85
CA ARG A 613 1.42 -17.00 16.09
C ARG A 613 1.33 -15.55 15.71
N SER A 614 1.96 -14.72 16.55
CA SER A 614 2.37 -13.38 16.17
C SER A 614 3.54 -13.51 15.19
N THR A 615 3.49 -12.84 14.04
CA THR A 615 4.72 -12.48 13.31
C THR A 615 5.52 -11.55 14.22
N VAL A 616 6.76 -11.95 14.52
CA VAL A 616 7.68 -11.15 15.33
C VAL A 616 8.83 -10.82 14.44
N LEU A 617 8.75 -9.67 13.76
CA LEU A 617 9.89 -9.15 13.01
C LEU A 617 11.10 -9.04 13.95
N ASN A 618 12.07 -9.90 13.72
CA ASN A 618 13.27 -10.04 14.56
C ASN A 618 14.52 -9.50 13.85
N ALA A 619 14.34 -8.47 13.04
CA ALA A 619 15.37 -7.76 12.29
C ALA A 619 15.28 -6.24 12.49
N LYS A 620 16.38 -5.53 12.30
CA LYS A 620 16.40 -4.07 12.15
C LYS A 620 17.53 -3.67 11.23
N MET A 621 17.16 -2.93 10.20
CA MET A 621 18.09 -2.34 9.26
C MET A 621 18.59 -0.99 9.77
N THR A 622 19.91 -0.81 9.71
CA THR A 622 20.55 0.46 10.04
C THR A 622 21.37 0.94 8.87
N GLU A 623 21.07 2.12 8.34
CA GLU A 623 21.86 2.70 7.24
C GLU A 623 23.31 3.00 7.69
N ARG A 624 24.28 2.47 6.95
CA ARG A 624 25.73 2.58 7.18
C ARG A 624 26.50 3.13 5.97
N THR A 625 25.80 3.65 4.95
CA THR A 625 26.36 4.22 3.72
C THR A 625 27.58 5.12 3.96
N GLY A 626 27.50 6.07 4.89
CA GLY A 626 28.56 7.07 5.12
C GLY A 626 29.86 6.51 5.72
N ARG A 627 29.86 5.29 6.25
CA ARG A 627 31.08 4.63 6.80
C ARG A 627 31.57 3.45 5.96
N SER A 628 30.75 2.98 5.01
CA SER A 628 31.07 1.80 4.19
C SER A 628 31.98 2.11 3.02
N GLY A 629 32.06 3.37 2.57
CA GLY A 629 32.82 3.74 1.36
C GLY A 629 31.99 3.62 0.07
N LEU A 630 30.84 2.93 0.11
CA LEU A 630 29.91 2.86 -1.02
C LEU A 630 29.28 4.21 -1.35
N GLY A 631 29.03 5.06 -0.35
CA GLY A 631 28.53 6.42 -0.58
C GLY A 631 29.53 7.40 -1.21
N GLU A 632 30.79 7.00 -1.43
CA GLU A 632 31.82 7.84 -2.05
C GLU A 632 31.89 7.68 -3.57
N ILE A 633 31.22 6.68 -4.15
CA ILE A 633 31.25 6.44 -5.60
C ILE A 633 30.36 7.43 -6.33
N ASP A 634 30.84 7.84 -7.50
CA ASP A 634 30.13 8.77 -8.39
C ASP A 634 29.50 7.97 -9.53
N LEU A 635 28.23 7.62 -9.38
CA LEU A 635 27.45 6.94 -10.42
C LEU A 635 27.25 7.80 -11.68
N GLY A 636 27.67 9.06 -11.65
CA GLY A 636 27.43 10.06 -12.68
C GLY A 636 26.32 11.00 -12.25
N MET A 637 25.25 11.09 -13.03
CA MET A 637 24.16 12.01 -12.70
C MET A 637 23.11 11.35 -11.82
N THR A 638 22.65 12.10 -10.82
CA THR A 638 21.41 11.79 -10.12
C THR A 638 20.23 12.10 -11.03
N SER A 639 19.43 11.08 -11.27
CA SER A 639 18.29 11.11 -12.18
C SER A 639 16.99 10.84 -11.44
N GLN A 640 15.97 11.63 -11.75
CA GLN A 640 14.69 11.69 -11.03
C GLN A 640 13.59 10.83 -11.66
N TRP A 641 13.61 10.61 -12.99
CA TRP A 641 12.52 9.97 -13.72
C TRP A 641 13.02 8.97 -14.79
N ALA A 642 13.58 9.42 -15.91
CA ALA A 642 13.74 8.61 -17.13
C ALA A 642 15.09 7.86 -17.25
N SER A 643 15.67 7.48 -16.12
CA SER A 643 16.97 6.81 -16.07
C SER A 643 16.86 5.34 -15.72
N TYR A 644 17.75 4.52 -16.29
CA TYR A 644 17.95 3.12 -15.91
C TYR A 644 19.19 2.93 -15.05
N GLY A 645 19.15 1.89 -14.20
CA GLY A 645 20.24 1.50 -13.30
C GLY A 645 20.31 2.33 -12.00
N PRO A 646 21.33 2.08 -11.17
CA PRO A 646 22.37 1.08 -11.37
C PRO A 646 21.87 -0.33 -10.99
N SER A 647 22.40 -1.36 -11.66
CA SER A 647 22.34 -2.74 -11.15
C SER A 647 23.39 -2.95 -10.06
N ILE A 648 23.15 -3.94 -9.19
CA ILE A 648 24.07 -4.33 -8.12
C ILE A 648 24.26 -5.85 -8.20
N ALA A 649 25.52 -6.29 -8.30
CA ALA A 649 25.87 -7.71 -8.42
C ALA A 649 26.98 -8.07 -7.41
N PRO A 650 26.65 -8.80 -6.33
CA PRO A 650 27.62 -9.26 -5.35
C PRO A 650 28.37 -10.51 -5.84
N GLY A 651 29.65 -10.64 -5.48
CA GLY A 651 30.46 -11.82 -5.79
C GLY A 651 31.85 -11.73 -5.16
N ASP A 652 32.43 -12.85 -4.74
CA ASP A 652 33.80 -12.92 -4.20
C ASP A 652 34.80 -13.11 -5.36
N CYS A 653 35.26 -12.00 -5.97
CA CYS A 653 36.10 -12.08 -7.18
C CYS A 653 37.59 -12.31 -6.90
N ASP A 654 38.04 -12.24 -5.64
CA ASP A 654 39.42 -12.56 -5.27
C ASP A 654 39.59 -13.78 -4.36
N GLY A 655 38.48 -14.45 -4.02
CA GLY A 655 38.45 -15.71 -3.30
C GLY A 655 38.88 -15.58 -1.85
N ASP A 656 38.73 -14.39 -1.25
CA ASP A 656 39.13 -14.14 0.13
C ASP A 656 38.03 -14.44 1.16
N GLY A 657 36.83 -14.76 0.68
CA GLY A 657 35.65 -15.09 1.46
C GLY A 657 34.84 -13.88 1.92
N LEU A 658 35.17 -12.67 1.48
CA LEU A 658 34.37 -11.46 1.64
C LEU A 658 33.67 -11.15 0.31
N ILE A 659 32.37 -10.84 0.38
CA ILE A 659 31.60 -10.56 -0.82
C ILE A 659 31.91 -9.14 -1.33
N ASP A 660 32.43 -9.04 -2.56
CA ASP A 660 32.63 -7.78 -3.28
C ASP A 660 31.37 -7.36 -4.04
N ILE A 661 31.34 -6.13 -4.58
CA ILE A 661 30.18 -5.58 -5.27
C ILE A 661 30.58 -4.96 -6.61
N ALA A 662 30.03 -5.48 -7.70
CA ALA A 662 29.99 -4.78 -8.98
C ALA A 662 28.72 -3.91 -9.06
N VAL A 663 28.87 -2.66 -9.52
CA VAL A 663 27.79 -1.67 -9.64
C VAL A 663 27.71 -1.20 -11.09
N GLY A 664 26.51 -1.31 -11.68
CA GLY A 664 26.25 -0.92 -13.06
C GLY A 664 26.23 0.60 -13.24
N ALA A 665 26.14 1.04 -14.49
CA ALA A 665 26.03 2.45 -14.84
C ALA A 665 24.58 2.96 -14.70
N VAL A 666 24.46 4.24 -14.40
CA VAL A 666 23.21 5.00 -14.51
C VAL A 666 23.19 5.76 -15.83
N PHE A 667 22.10 5.74 -16.59
CA PHE A 667 22.00 6.55 -17.81
C PHE A 667 20.56 7.01 -18.09
N ASP A 668 20.44 8.19 -18.69
CA ASP A 668 19.19 8.78 -19.21
C ASP A 668 19.19 8.57 -20.73
N HIS A 669 18.37 7.62 -21.19
CA HIS A 669 18.38 7.15 -22.58
C HIS A 669 17.64 8.09 -23.54
N GLU A 670 16.79 8.99 -23.03
CA GLU A 670 16.03 9.97 -23.83
C GLU A 670 16.48 11.41 -23.61
N GLY A 671 17.31 11.68 -22.61
CA GLY A 671 17.78 13.02 -22.32
C GLY A 671 16.75 13.92 -21.65
N TRP A 672 15.66 13.34 -21.16
CA TRP A 672 14.47 14.06 -20.73
C TRP A 672 14.75 14.92 -19.49
N GLU A 673 15.66 14.48 -18.63
CA GLU A 673 15.94 15.15 -17.36
C GLU A 673 16.78 16.41 -17.51
N LYS A 674 17.63 16.44 -18.52
CA LYS A 674 18.56 17.55 -18.77
C LYS A 674 18.20 18.37 -20.00
N GLY A 675 17.28 17.88 -20.82
CA GLY A 675 16.96 18.46 -22.13
C GLY A 675 18.10 18.30 -23.14
N ASP A 676 18.93 17.25 -22.98
CA ASP A 676 20.07 16.89 -23.83
C ASP A 676 19.94 15.42 -24.25
N ASP A 677 19.89 15.12 -25.56
CA ASP A 677 19.41 13.86 -26.18
C ASP A 677 19.84 12.50 -25.58
N PHE A 678 21.04 12.33 -24.98
CA PHE A 678 21.50 11.05 -24.39
C PHE A 678 22.65 11.26 -23.40
N SER A 679 22.63 10.61 -22.24
CA SER A 679 23.70 10.79 -21.25
C SER A 679 23.95 9.58 -20.35
N THR A 680 25.22 9.34 -20.02
CA THR A 680 25.68 8.09 -19.38
C THR A 680 26.55 8.32 -18.15
N GLY A 681 26.46 7.39 -17.21
CA GLY A 681 27.31 7.22 -16.02
C GLY A 681 28.38 6.16 -16.25
N LYS A 682 28.96 5.60 -15.18
CA LYS A 682 30.05 4.59 -15.25
C LYS A 682 29.79 3.42 -14.31
N MET A 683 30.40 2.28 -14.60
CA MET A 683 30.41 1.12 -13.71
C MET A 683 31.46 1.26 -12.61
N HIS A 684 31.29 0.49 -11.52
CA HIS A 684 32.25 0.38 -10.43
C HIS A 684 32.44 -1.06 -9.96
N LEU A 685 33.62 -1.36 -9.41
CA LEU A 685 33.89 -2.58 -8.65
C LEU A 685 34.44 -2.21 -7.27
N MET A 686 33.73 -2.66 -6.24
CA MET A 686 33.95 -2.31 -4.84
C MET A 686 34.44 -3.55 -4.10
N ARG A 687 35.73 -3.57 -3.74
CA ARG A 687 36.30 -4.66 -2.95
C ARG A 687 35.95 -4.49 -1.48
N ASN A 688 35.40 -5.53 -0.88
CA ASN A 688 35.17 -5.62 0.55
C ASN A 688 36.48 -5.86 1.28
N ILE A 689 36.79 -5.01 2.26
CA ILE A 689 38.00 -5.12 3.08
C ILE A 689 37.69 -5.53 4.53
N GLY A 690 36.45 -5.95 4.77
CA GLY A 690 35.92 -6.43 6.04
C GLY A 690 35.39 -5.32 6.95
N GLY A 691 34.48 -5.70 7.85
CA GLY A 691 33.86 -4.79 8.81
C GLY A 691 32.97 -3.75 8.16
N ASN A 692 32.22 -4.15 7.13
CA ASN A 692 31.30 -3.30 6.38
C ASN A 692 32.00 -2.11 5.70
N GLN A 693 33.19 -2.34 5.13
CA GLN A 693 33.98 -1.33 4.41
C GLN A 693 34.39 -1.83 3.03
N PHE A 694 34.25 -0.95 2.05
CA PHE A 694 34.51 -1.20 0.65
C PHE A 694 35.46 -0.15 0.07
N ILE A 695 36.30 -0.56 -0.88
CA ILE A 695 37.19 0.32 -1.63
C ILE A 695 36.95 0.15 -3.14
N ASP A 696 36.88 1.26 -3.86
CA ASP A 696 36.75 1.24 -5.32
C ASP A 696 38.08 0.78 -5.94
N ILE A 697 38.06 -0.38 -6.61
CA ILE A 697 39.21 -0.98 -7.31
C ILE A 697 39.02 -0.99 -8.83
N THR A 698 38.00 -0.29 -9.37
CA THR A 698 37.62 -0.34 -10.79
C THR A 698 38.80 -0.17 -11.74
N GLU A 699 39.62 0.89 -11.55
CA GLU A 699 40.80 1.14 -12.40
C GLU A 699 41.90 0.09 -12.20
N GLU A 700 42.09 -0.38 -10.97
CA GLU A 700 43.14 -1.36 -10.62
C GLU A 700 42.81 -2.76 -11.16
N SER A 701 41.52 -3.09 -11.21
CA SER A 701 40.97 -4.34 -11.75
C SER A 701 40.96 -4.44 -13.26
N GLY A 702 41.31 -3.36 -13.98
CA GLY A 702 41.30 -3.34 -15.44
C GLY A 702 39.92 -3.11 -16.07
N LEU A 703 38.90 -2.83 -15.25
CA LEU A 703 37.57 -2.44 -15.71
C LEU A 703 37.58 -0.99 -16.24
N PRO A 704 36.69 -0.65 -17.19
CA PRO A 704 36.68 0.67 -17.80
C PRO A 704 36.23 1.76 -16.81
N ILE A 705 36.98 2.88 -16.79
CA ILE A 705 36.62 4.10 -16.04
C ILE A 705 35.86 5.14 -16.90
N SER A 706 35.56 4.78 -18.14
CA SER A 706 34.79 5.63 -19.06
C SER A 706 33.30 5.42 -18.87
N ASN A 707 32.51 6.42 -19.25
CA ASN A 707 31.06 6.29 -19.20
C ASN A 707 30.57 5.17 -20.12
N SER A 708 29.54 4.45 -19.69
CA SER A 708 28.95 3.29 -20.35
C SER A 708 27.45 3.21 -20.10
N THR A 709 26.81 2.21 -20.67
CA THR A 709 25.41 1.81 -20.41
C THR A 709 25.36 0.40 -19.86
N ALA A 710 26.33 0.07 -18.99
CA ALA A 710 26.44 -1.23 -18.33
C ALA A 710 25.25 -1.42 -17.39
N LEU A 711 24.17 -1.95 -17.92
CA LEU A 711 22.88 -2.05 -17.25
C LEU A 711 22.80 -3.36 -16.47
N GLY A 712 23.09 -4.49 -17.12
CA GLY A 712 23.02 -5.81 -16.50
C GLY A 712 24.39 -6.31 -16.06
N LEU A 713 24.48 -6.88 -14.86
CA LEU A 713 25.71 -7.46 -14.30
C LEU A 713 25.43 -8.85 -13.73
N THR A 714 26.16 -9.87 -14.19
CA THR A 714 26.06 -11.24 -13.66
C THR A 714 27.41 -11.93 -13.56
N TRP A 715 27.62 -12.67 -12.47
CA TRP A 715 28.83 -13.45 -12.20
C TRP A 715 28.68 -14.91 -12.62
N ALA A 716 29.72 -15.51 -13.20
CA ALA A 716 29.83 -16.94 -13.48
C ALA A 716 31.30 -17.35 -13.71
N ASP A 717 31.74 -18.54 -13.28
CA ASP A 717 33.01 -19.14 -13.70
C ASP A 717 32.80 -19.89 -15.04
N PHE A 718 32.83 -19.16 -16.16
CA PHE A 718 32.40 -19.73 -17.46
C PHE A 718 33.47 -20.61 -18.12
N ASP A 719 34.74 -20.50 -17.69
CA ASP A 719 35.86 -21.30 -18.21
C ASP A 719 36.40 -22.36 -17.23
N GLU A 720 35.69 -22.56 -16.12
CA GLU A 720 35.98 -23.51 -15.05
C GLU A 720 37.39 -23.34 -14.45
N ASP A 721 37.93 -22.13 -14.36
CA ASP A 721 39.24 -21.88 -13.78
C ASP A 721 39.20 -21.63 -12.25
N GLY A 722 38.01 -21.42 -11.70
CA GLY A 722 37.72 -21.24 -10.29
C GLY A 722 37.68 -19.77 -9.83
N ASP A 723 37.89 -18.82 -10.73
CA ASP A 723 37.73 -17.39 -10.48
C ASP A 723 36.40 -16.91 -11.10
N LEU A 724 35.60 -16.11 -10.37
CA LEU A 724 34.35 -15.58 -10.91
C LEU A 724 34.60 -14.53 -12.02
N ASP A 725 33.96 -14.70 -13.17
CA ASP A 725 33.99 -13.77 -14.31
C ASP A 725 32.74 -12.89 -14.34
N LEU A 726 32.87 -11.70 -14.95
CA LEU A 726 31.79 -10.72 -14.99
C LEU A 726 31.25 -10.54 -16.40
N HIS A 727 29.99 -10.94 -16.62
CA HIS A 727 29.23 -10.59 -17.81
C HIS A 727 28.52 -9.26 -17.63
N VAL A 728 28.60 -8.40 -18.65
CA VAL A 728 28.02 -7.05 -18.65
C VAL A 728 27.10 -6.87 -19.86
N SER A 729 25.80 -6.74 -19.59
CA SER A 729 24.80 -6.35 -20.58
C SER A 729 24.83 -4.85 -20.81
N ASN A 730 25.08 -4.44 -22.05
CA ASN A 730 25.09 -3.03 -22.45
C ASN A 730 23.81 -2.65 -23.19
N PHE A 731 23.20 -1.54 -22.75
CA PHE A 731 21.96 -1.07 -23.38
C PHE A 731 22.19 -0.24 -24.66
N GLY A 732 23.13 0.72 -24.64
CA GLY A 732 23.37 1.65 -25.75
C GLY A 732 22.42 2.88 -25.77
N GLU A 733 22.36 3.54 -26.92
CA GLU A 733 21.50 4.71 -27.19
C GLU A 733 20.20 4.25 -27.88
N ALA A 734 19.06 4.81 -27.47
CA ALA A 734 17.76 4.46 -28.02
C ALA A 734 17.35 5.39 -29.19
N ASP A 735 17.73 5.07 -30.45
CA ASP A 735 17.21 5.77 -31.64
C ASP A 735 16.00 5.04 -32.23
N ILE A 736 14.80 5.46 -31.81
CA ILE A 736 13.55 4.84 -32.26
C ILE A 736 13.26 5.06 -33.75
N VAL A 737 13.76 6.15 -34.34
CA VAL A 737 13.52 6.52 -35.75
C VAL A 737 14.25 5.57 -36.69
N ASN A 738 15.48 5.20 -36.36
CA ASN A 738 16.30 4.32 -37.18
C ASN A 738 16.32 2.86 -36.69
N GLY A 739 15.94 2.59 -35.44
CA GLY A 739 15.98 1.24 -34.84
C GLY A 739 17.39 0.72 -34.67
N SER A 740 18.31 1.59 -34.27
CA SER A 740 19.74 1.31 -34.10
C SER A 740 20.25 2.10 -32.90
N GLY A 741 21.37 1.68 -32.30
CA GLY A 741 21.99 2.46 -31.22
C GLY A 741 22.38 1.62 -29.99
N GLY A 742 22.01 0.34 -29.97
CA GLY A 742 22.51 -0.65 -29.00
C GLY A 742 24.05 -0.71 -28.95
N ALA A 743 24.55 -1.29 -27.87
CA ALA A 743 25.99 -1.40 -27.59
C ALA A 743 26.37 -2.86 -27.34
N PRO A 744 27.52 -3.34 -27.86
CA PRO A 744 27.96 -4.72 -27.63
C PRO A 744 28.09 -5.04 -26.14
N ASN A 745 27.60 -6.21 -25.71
CA ASN A 745 27.89 -6.76 -24.40
C ASN A 745 29.39 -7.00 -24.21
N GLU A 746 29.80 -7.02 -22.95
CA GLU A 746 31.18 -7.28 -22.54
C GLU A 746 31.22 -8.52 -21.64
N LEU A 747 32.32 -9.27 -21.69
CA LEU A 747 32.58 -10.42 -20.83
C LEU A 747 34.02 -10.28 -20.34
N TYR A 748 34.17 -10.13 -19.03
CA TYR A 748 35.43 -9.87 -18.37
C TYR A 748 35.90 -11.16 -17.71
N ARG A 749 36.89 -11.82 -18.32
CA ARG A 749 37.54 -12.98 -17.69
C ARG A 749 38.45 -12.52 -16.56
N ASN A 750 38.29 -13.10 -15.39
CA ASN A 750 39.13 -12.88 -14.22
C ASN A 750 40.42 -13.67 -14.37
N GLU A 751 41.56 -12.97 -14.37
CA GLU A 751 42.89 -13.57 -14.41
C GLU A 751 43.45 -13.80 -12.98
N GLY A 752 42.54 -13.79 -12.00
CA GLY A 752 42.76 -13.90 -10.56
C GLY A 752 42.84 -12.55 -9.82
N ALA A 753 42.41 -12.58 -8.56
CA ALA A 753 42.43 -11.44 -7.64
C ALA A 753 41.69 -10.18 -8.15
N CYS A 754 40.51 -10.39 -8.75
CA CYS A 754 39.68 -9.37 -9.40
C CYS A 754 40.45 -8.57 -10.47
N THR A 755 41.25 -9.22 -11.31
CA THR A 755 41.96 -8.57 -12.42
C THR A 755 41.40 -9.07 -13.74
N PHE A 756 40.78 -8.20 -14.53
CA PHE A 756 39.95 -8.63 -15.65
C PHE A 756 40.54 -8.33 -17.03
N THR A 757 40.18 -9.18 -18.00
CA THR A 757 40.40 -8.98 -19.44
C THR A 757 39.07 -9.10 -20.19
N GLU A 758 38.71 -8.07 -20.98
CA GLU A 758 37.52 -8.10 -21.85
C GLU A 758 37.76 -9.04 -23.04
N ILE A 759 36.84 -9.98 -23.26
CA ILE A 759 36.96 -11.07 -24.25
C ILE A 759 35.65 -11.37 -25.02
N ALA A 760 34.56 -10.59 -24.89
CA ALA A 760 33.25 -10.94 -25.44
C ALA A 760 33.28 -11.24 -26.94
N ASN A 761 33.91 -10.37 -27.73
CA ASN A 761 34.04 -10.58 -29.18
C ASN A 761 35.01 -11.73 -29.53
N GLU A 762 35.95 -12.08 -28.64
CA GLU A 762 36.82 -13.25 -28.84
C GLU A 762 36.04 -14.56 -28.72
N VAL A 763 35.13 -14.64 -27.74
CA VAL A 763 34.37 -15.86 -27.44
C VAL A 763 32.96 -15.90 -28.05
N GLY A 764 32.48 -14.79 -28.63
CA GLY A 764 31.26 -14.74 -29.45
C GLY A 764 30.00 -14.23 -28.75
N VAL A 765 30.12 -13.56 -27.60
CA VAL A 765 28.97 -13.08 -26.78
C VAL A 765 28.77 -11.56 -26.84
N ASP A 766 29.38 -10.87 -27.82
CA ASP A 766 29.28 -9.42 -28.03
C ASP A 766 27.94 -9.00 -28.67
N ASN A 767 26.82 -9.44 -28.08
CA ASN A 767 25.47 -9.12 -28.50
C ASN A 767 25.30 -7.59 -28.66
N PRO A 768 25.00 -7.07 -29.88
CA PRO A 768 24.94 -5.63 -30.15
C PRO A 768 23.54 -5.01 -29.93
N GLY A 769 22.59 -5.75 -29.34
CA GLY A 769 21.23 -5.27 -29.03
C GLY A 769 21.19 -4.29 -27.85
N HIS A 770 19.99 -3.94 -27.42
CA HIS A 770 19.74 -3.21 -26.18
C HIS A 770 19.58 -4.20 -25.04
N SER A 771 20.72 -4.75 -24.61
CA SER A 771 20.76 -5.82 -23.63
C SER A 771 20.42 -5.33 -22.23
N SER A 772 19.54 -6.06 -21.56
CA SER A 772 19.10 -5.79 -20.18
C SER A 772 19.84 -6.67 -19.18
N LYS A 773 19.97 -7.97 -19.44
CA LYS A 773 20.54 -8.96 -18.50
C LYS A 773 20.99 -10.25 -19.20
N GLY A 774 21.95 -10.96 -18.60
CA GLY A 774 22.34 -12.32 -19.00
C GLY A 774 22.05 -13.33 -17.88
N LEU A 775 21.57 -14.52 -18.21
CA LEU A 775 21.33 -15.62 -17.27
C LEU A 775 22.27 -16.79 -17.59
N TRP A 776 22.80 -17.44 -16.57
CA TRP A 776 23.69 -18.60 -16.73
C TRP A 776 23.03 -19.89 -16.24
N ALA A 777 23.18 -20.97 -17.00
CA ALA A 777 22.80 -22.33 -16.63
C ALA A 777 23.54 -23.33 -17.54
N ASP A 778 23.58 -24.60 -17.17
CA ASP A 778 24.03 -25.69 -18.04
C ASP A 778 22.78 -26.42 -18.56
N TYR A 779 22.22 -25.98 -19.69
CA TYR A 779 20.86 -26.41 -20.08
C TYR A 779 20.84 -27.74 -20.84
N ASP A 780 22.00 -28.21 -21.30
CA ASP A 780 22.13 -29.45 -22.05
C ASP A 780 22.94 -30.54 -21.33
N HIS A 781 23.35 -30.26 -20.09
CA HIS A 781 24.03 -31.15 -19.15
C HIS A 781 25.37 -31.65 -19.68
N ASP A 782 26.08 -30.81 -20.42
CA ASP A 782 27.47 -31.08 -20.77
C ASP A 782 28.46 -30.56 -19.70
N GLY A 783 27.94 -29.81 -18.72
CA GLY A 783 28.66 -29.27 -17.58
C GLY A 783 29.40 -27.97 -17.89
N ASP A 784 29.27 -27.40 -19.09
CA ASP A 784 29.73 -26.05 -19.42
C ASP A 784 28.58 -25.06 -19.13
N LEU A 785 28.88 -23.89 -18.54
CA LEU A 785 27.84 -22.86 -18.34
C LEU A 785 27.52 -22.14 -19.65
N ASP A 786 26.25 -22.14 -20.01
CA ASP A 786 25.65 -21.47 -21.15
C ASP A 786 25.06 -20.10 -20.77
N LEU A 787 24.91 -19.21 -21.76
CA LEU A 787 24.45 -17.84 -21.54
C LEU A 787 23.16 -17.55 -22.31
N TYR A 788 22.08 -17.19 -21.60
CA TYR A 788 20.89 -16.59 -22.18
C TYR A 788 20.96 -15.07 -22.07
N SER A 789 21.25 -14.39 -23.19
CA SER A 789 21.35 -12.94 -23.28
C SER A 789 20.01 -12.32 -23.67
N MET A 790 19.45 -11.50 -22.78
CA MET A 790 18.15 -10.86 -22.93
C MET A 790 18.29 -9.42 -23.44
N ASN A 791 17.40 -9.05 -24.37
CA ASN A 791 17.28 -7.70 -24.90
C ASN A 791 15.93 -7.11 -24.48
N PHE A 792 15.95 -5.90 -23.94
CA PHE A 792 14.72 -5.14 -23.68
C PHE A 792 14.15 -4.57 -24.97
N GLY A 793 15.02 -4.14 -25.89
CA GLY A 793 14.63 -3.38 -27.07
C GLY A 793 14.65 -1.87 -26.82
N ILE A 794 13.78 -1.13 -27.52
CA ILE A 794 13.82 0.34 -27.54
C ILE A 794 12.50 0.88 -26.98
N LEU A 795 12.56 1.72 -25.95
CA LEU A 795 11.42 2.47 -25.41
C LEU A 795 11.65 3.97 -25.59
N SER A 796 10.64 4.67 -26.09
CA SER A 796 10.52 6.12 -25.98
C SER A 796 9.28 6.50 -25.18
N GLU A 797 9.49 7.07 -23.99
CA GLU A 797 8.42 7.56 -23.13
C GLU A 797 7.88 8.90 -23.65
N GLU A 798 8.73 9.75 -24.24
CA GLU A 798 8.30 11.02 -24.85
C GLU A 798 7.30 10.78 -26.00
N GLN A 799 7.63 9.85 -26.89
CA GLN A 799 6.83 9.56 -28.08
C GLN A 799 5.77 8.51 -27.84
N LEU A 800 5.82 7.86 -26.68
CA LEU A 800 5.01 6.72 -26.33
C LEU A 800 5.11 5.61 -27.39
N LEU A 801 6.33 5.14 -27.65
CA LEU A 801 6.60 4.11 -28.65
C LEU A 801 7.58 3.05 -28.11
N VAL A 802 7.40 1.79 -28.52
CA VAL A 802 8.34 0.69 -28.22
C VAL A 802 8.71 -0.12 -29.48
N ARG A 803 9.88 -0.74 -29.46
CA ARG A 803 10.33 -1.72 -30.46
C ARG A 803 10.98 -2.92 -29.78
N GLN A 804 10.48 -4.10 -30.11
CA GLN A 804 10.97 -5.39 -29.60
C GLN A 804 12.33 -5.74 -30.21
N GLU A 805 13.14 -6.46 -29.45
CA GLU A 805 14.36 -7.13 -29.91
C GLU A 805 14.35 -8.61 -29.48
N SER A 806 14.93 -9.50 -30.29
CA SER A 806 14.99 -10.93 -29.94
C SER A 806 16.14 -11.26 -28.99
N ASN A 807 15.92 -12.18 -28.07
CA ASN A 807 16.95 -12.72 -27.15
C ASN A 807 17.86 -13.74 -27.85
N ILE A 808 19.03 -14.02 -27.26
CA ILE A 808 20.01 -14.99 -27.79
C ILE A 808 20.40 -16.00 -26.72
N LEU A 809 20.23 -17.30 -27.00
CA LEU A 809 20.87 -18.37 -26.22
C LEU A 809 22.20 -18.73 -26.87
N TYR A 810 23.24 -18.79 -26.05
CA TYR A 810 24.60 -19.18 -26.43
C TYR A 810 24.99 -20.47 -25.74
N GLN A 811 25.36 -21.47 -26.52
CA GLN A 811 25.91 -22.72 -26.04
C GLN A 811 27.43 -22.60 -25.88
N ASN A 812 27.96 -22.85 -24.70
CA ASN A 812 29.40 -22.92 -24.45
C ASN A 812 29.95 -24.24 -25.01
N GLN A 813 31.20 -24.25 -25.43
CA GLN A 813 31.85 -25.39 -26.10
C GLN A 813 33.20 -25.70 -25.45
N LEU A 814 33.35 -25.37 -24.17
CA LEU A 814 34.58 -25.45 -23.42
C LEU A 814 35.12 -26.88 -23.40
N LYS A 815 34.30 -27.87 -23.07
CA LYS A 815 34.71 -29.29 -23.02
C LYS A 815 34.95 -29.88 -24.41
N GLU A 816 34.15 -29.52 -25.41
CA GLU A 816 34.35 -30.03 -26.77
C GLU A 816 35.65 -29.50 -27.39
N THR A 817 35.95 -28.20 -27.20
CA THR A 817 37.03 -27.52 -27.91
C THR A 817 38.30 -27.29 -27.08
N GLY A 818 38.18 -27.37 -25.75
CA GLY A 818 39.24 -27.14 -24.77
C GLY A 818 39.47 -25.65 -24.44
N PHE A 819 38.58 -24.76 -24.85
CA PHE A 819 38.54 -23.34 -24.50
C PHE A 819 37.10 -22.84 -24.65
N ALA A 820 36.69 -21.87 -23.84
CA ALA A 820 35.33 -21.32 -23.93
C ALA A 820 35.10 -20.65 -25.29
N ASN A 821 34.04 -21.04 -25.97
CA ASN A 821 33.61 -20.49 -27.25
C ASN A 821 32.10 -20.67 -27.37
N PHE A 822 31.38 -19.55 -27.43
CA PHE A 822 29.93 -19.51 -27.38
C PHE A 822 29.33 -19.50 -28.79
N GLU A 823 28.59 -20.55 -29.13
CA GLU A 823 27.85 -20.63 -30.39
C GLU A 823 26.38 -20.26 -30.14
N PRO A 824 25.80 -19.31 -30.90
CA PRO A 824 24.39 -18.98 -30.72
C PRO A 824 23.50 -20.13 -31.24
N VAL A 825 22.47 -20.48 -30.46
CA VAL A 825 21.60 -21.64 -30.71
C VAL A 825 20.10 -21.36 -30.51
N THR A 826 19.66 -20.12 -30.33
CA THR A 826 18.25 -19.74 -30.09
C THR A 826 17.21 -20.48 -30.96
N ILE A 827 17.49 -20.61 -32.26
CA ILE A 827 16.62 -21.27 -33.24
C ILE A 827 16.67 -22.78 -33.07
N GLN A 828 17.87 -23.31 -32.88
CA GLN A 828 18.14 -24.75 -32.75
C GLN A 828 17.55 -25.30 -31.45
N ALA A 829 17.65 -24.52 -30.37
CA ALA A 829 17.11 -24.78 -29.05
C ALA A 829 15.59 -24.57 -28.96
N GLY A 830 14.88 -24.33 -30.07
CA GLY A 830 13.41 -24.34 -30.07
C GLY A 830 12.72 -22.98 -30.08
N ARG A 831 13.40 -21.90 -30.50
CA ARG A 831 12.83 -20.55 -30.68
C ARG A 831 12.43 -19.86 -29.37
N ILE A 832 13.39 -19.78 -28.45
CA ILE A 832 13.28 -19.03 -27.19
C ILE A 832 13.66 -17.55 -27.38
N ASP A 833 13.05 -16.94 -28.40
CA ASP A 833 13.40 -15.59 -28.87
C ASP A 833 12.98 -14.48 -27.88
N GLY A 834 12.28 -14.80 -26.78
CA GLY A 834 11.71 -13.85 -25.80
C GLY A 834 10.41 -13.18 -26.25
N GLY A 835 10.07 -13.30 -27.53
CA GLY A 835 8.87 -12.68 -28.09
C GLY A 835 8.48 -13.24 -29.47
N THR A 836 7.71 -12.44 -30.21
CA THR A 836 7.15 -12.87 -31.52
C THR A 836 8.08 -12.65 -32.71
N LEU A 837 9.25 -12.06 -32.50
CA LEU A 837 10.24 -11.84 -33.56
C LEU A 837 11.00 -13.12 -33.88
N GLU A 838 10.95 -13.55 -35.14
CA GLU A 838 11.63 -14.77 -35.59
C GLU A 838 12.91 -14.41 -36.38
N PRO A 839 14.10 -14.43 -35.75
CA PRO A 839 15.36 -14.17 -36.45
C PRO A 839 15.61 -15.20 -37.57
N THR A 840 16.34 -14.78 -38.60
CA THR A 840 16.58 -15.60 -39.79
C THR A 840 17.76 -16.56 -39.65
N SER A 841 18.67 -16.27 -38.73
CA SER A 841 19.79 -17.13 -38.32
C SER A 841 20.07 -16.99 -36.83
N ASP A 842 20.68 -18.00 -36.23
CA ASP A 842 21.19 -17.90 -34.86
C ASP A 842 22.18 -16.74 -34.72
N GLY A 843 22.12 -16.02 -33.59
CA GLY A 843 22.95 -14.86 -33.27
C GLY A 843 22.48 -13.53 -33.90
N GLU A 844 21.41 -13.54 -34.72
CA GLU A 844 20.80 -12.32 -35.24
C GLU A 844 19.87 -11.70 -34.19
N VAL A 845 20.11 -10.44 -33.81
CA VAL A 845 19.13 -9.61 -33.08
C VAL A 845 18.10 -9.09 -34.08
N ALA A 846 16.92 -9.70 -34.12
CA ALA A 846 15.80 -9.22 -34.91
C ALA A 846 15.19 -8.00 -34.23
N VAL A 847 14.97 -6.90 -34.97
CA VAL A 847 14.36 -5.66 -34.47
C VAL A 847 12.96 -5.49 -35.07
N GLY A 848 11.96 -5.30 -34.21
CA GLY A 848 10.56 -5.15 -34.58
C GLY A 848 10.19 -3.78 -35.19
N SER A 849 8.92 -3.65 -35.60
CA SER A 849 8.31 -2.35 -35.91
C SER A 849 8.00 -1.54 -34.64
N ASP A 850 7.71 -0.26 -34.80
CA ASP A 850 7.21 0.61 -33.74
C ASP A 850 5.77 0.27 -33.35
N PHE A 851 5.53 0.19 -32.04
CA PHE A 851 4.21 0.05 -31.43
C PHE A 851 3.97 1.21 -30.48
N SER A 852 2.74 1.74 -30.45
CA SER A 852 2.39 2.81 -29.51
C SER A 852 2.18 2.23 -28.12
N ILE A 853 2.79 2.85 -27.12
CA ILE A 853 2.35 2.76 -25.74
C ILE A 853 1.23 3.78 -25.50
N ALA A 854 0.23 3.45 -24.69
CA ALA A 854 -0.84 4.36 -24.31
C ALA A 854 -0.70 4.66 -22.82
N ILE A 855 -0.70 5.93 -22.43
CA ILE A 855 -0.79 6.30 -21.01
C ILE A 855 -2.28 6.18 -20.61
N THR A 856 -2.71 5.04 -20.07
CA THR A 856 -4.09 4.90 -19.55
C THR A 856 -4.17 4.07 -18.26
N ALA A 857 -5.02 4.56 -17.35
CA ALA A 857 -5.57 4.04 -16.08
C ALA A 857 -4.60 3.50 -14.99
N PRO A 858 -4.68 3.98 -13.73
CA PRO A 858 -3.84 3.51 -12.60
C PRO A 858 -4.13 2.07 -12.14
N GLU A 859 -5.27 1.49 -12.48
CA GLU A 859 -5.79 0.26 -11.86
C GLU A 859 -4.95 -0.98 -12.19
N ASN A 860 -4.31 -0.97 -13.37
CA ASN A 860 -3.33 -1.98 -13.78
C ASN A 860 -2.49 -1.39 -14.94
N PRO A 861 -1.48 -0.53 -14.65
CA PRO A 861 -0.61 0.07 -15.66
C PRO A 861 0.11 -1.00 -16.50
N SER A 862 0.31 -2.16 -15.88
CA SER A 862 0.82 -3.42 -16.41
C SER A 862 -0.02 -4.02 -17.56
N ALA A 863 -1.33 -3.78 -17.63
CA ALA A 863 -2.25 -4.51 -18.52
C ALA A 863 -2.76 -3.73 -19.75
N GLN A 864 -2.34 -2.49 -20.00
CA GLN A 864 -3.03 -1.63 -20.99
C GLN A 864 -2.24 -1.35 -22.27
N MET A 865 -1.59 -2.39 -22.79
CA MET A 865 -0.68 -2.28 -23.91
C MET A 865 -1.04 -3.21 -25.06
N LEU A 866 -1.54 -2.65 -26.17
CA LEU A 866 -1.76 -3.40 -27.43
C LEU A 866 -0.42 -3.72 -28.12
N THR A 867 0.36 -4.61 -27.54
CA THR A 867 1.55 -5.21 -28.15
C THR A 867 1.16 -6.45 -28.96
N PRO A 868 2.01 -6.92 -29.88
CA PRO A 868 1.80 -8.19 -30.58
C PRO A 868 1.48 -9.39 -29.68
N SER A 869 1.96 -9.40 -28.43
CA SER A 869 1.71 -10.49 -27.46
C SER A 869 0.25 -10.64 -27.04
N ASP A 870 -0.55 -9.55 -27.00
CA ASP A 870 -2.01 -9.63 -26.78
C ASP A 870 -2.74 -10.49 -27.81
N ARG A 871 -2.11 -10.65 -28.98
CA ARG A 871 -2.63 -11.41 -30.11
C ARG A 871 -1.81 -12.66 -30.38
N ASP A 872 -0.84 -12.99 -29.54
CA ASP A 872 -0.04 -14.19 -29.70
C ASP A 872 -0.75 -15.38 -29.04
N PRO A 873 -1.34 -16.29 -29.84
CA PRO A 873 -2.01 -17.47 -29.28
C PRO A 873 -1.04 -18.51 -28.73
N ASN A 874 0.28 -18.33 -28.87
CA ASN A 874 1.28 -19.32 -28.50
C ASN A 874 2.08 -18.95 -27.24
N GLY A 875 1.86 -17.77 -26.66
CA GLY A 875 2.49 -17.35 -25.41
C GLY A 875 4.01 -17.15 -25.51
N LYS A 876 4.52 -16.71 -26.66
CA LYS A 876 5.97 -16.46 -26.87
C LYS A 876 6.50 -15.22 -26.15
N GLY A 877 5.64 -14.40 -25.54
CA GLY A 877 6.01 -13.21 -24.79
C GLY A 877 6.00 -11.93 -25.62
N SER A 878 6.24 -10.80 -24.94
CA SER A 878 6.26 -9.47 -25.57
C SER A 878 7.57 -9.18 -26.31
N GLY A 879 8.68 -9.85 -26.01
CA GLY A 879 10.01 -9.53 -26.55
C GLY A 879 10.61 -8.23 -26.00
N MET A 880 10.15 -7.79 -24.82
CA MET A 880 10.72 -6.67 -24.07
C MET A 880 11.28 -7.19 -22.74
N SER A 881 12.38 -7.94 -22.78
CA SER A 881 12.85 -8.73 -21.64
C SER A 881 13.74 -7.93 -20.68
N TRP A 882 13.44 -7.97 -19.37
CA TRP A 882 14.22 -7.28 -18.33
C TRP A 882 14.97 -8.24 -17.40
N ALA A 883 14.27 -9.25 -16.91
CA ALA A 883 14.78 -10.24 -15.98
C ALA A 883 14.28 -11.64 -16.36
N GLY A 884 14.83 -12.65 -15.71
CA GLY A 884 14.39 -14.01 -15.89
C GLY A 884 15.02 -14.96 -14.89
N ILE A 885 14.57 -16.20 -14.94
CA ILE A 885 15.02 -17.31 -14.11
C ILE A 885 15.35 -18.47 -15.03
N PHE A 886 16.48 -19.12 -14.80
CA PHE A 886 16.98 -20.24 -15.60
C PHE A 886 17.32 -21.42 -14.67
N VAL A 887 16.31 -22.24 -14.36
CA VAL A 887 16.40 -23.39 -13.44
C VAL A 887 15.24 -24.36 -13.71
N ASP A 888 15.38 -25.62 -13.29
CA ASP A 888 14.28 -26.60 -13.31
C ASP A 888 13.17 -26.16 -12.34
N MET A 889 12.05 -25.68 -12.89
CA MET A 889 10.91 -25.20 -12.11
C MET A 889 9.76 -26.22 -12.06
N ASP A 890 9.66 -27.13 -13.04
CA ASP A 890 8.61 -28.15 -13.11
C ASP A 890 9.02 -29.52 -12.50
N GLY A 891 10.27 -29.64 -12.08
CA GLY A 891 10.83 -30.81 -11.41
C GLY A 891 11.08 -31.99 -12.34
N ASP A 892 11.24 -31.75 -13.65
CA ASP A 892 11.52 -32.79 -14.64
C ASP A 892 13.02 -33.08 -14.85
N ALA A 893 13.88 -32.41 -14.08
CA ALA A 893 15.33 -32.44 -14.12
C ALA A 893 15.93 -31.83 -15.41
N TRP A 894 15.25 -30.88 -16.03
CA TRP A 894 15.80 -30.04 -17.10
C TRP A 894 15.47 -28.58 -16.83
N GLU A 895 16.43 -27.70 -17.09
CA GLU A 895 16.29 -26.28 -16.78
C GLU A 895 15.20 -25.63 -17.65
N ASP A 896 14.33 -24.88 -17.00
CA ASP A 896 13.30 -24.06 -17.62
C ASP A 896 13.74 -22.60 -17.67
N ILE A 897 13.08 -21.81 -18.54
CA ILE A 897 13.31 -20.36 -18.62
C ILE A 897 12.00 -19.62 -18.42
N PHE A 898 11.92 -18.81 -17.35
CA PHE A 898 10.93 -17.76 -17.20
C PHE A 898 11.54 -16.41 -17.58
N VAL A 899 10.86 -15.59 -18.37
CA VAL A 899 11.34 -14.25 -18.78
C VAL A 899 10.35 -13.18 -18.35
N ALA A 900 10.69 -12.40 -17.33
CA ALA A 900 9.96 -11.21 -16.94
C ALA A 900 10.06 -10.17 -18.07
N SER A 901 8.91 -9.88 -18.68
CA SER A 901 8.84 -9.03 -19.87
C SER A 901 7.87 -7.87 -19.69
N ASP A 902 8.29 -6.72 -20.21
CA ASP A 902 7.49 -5.50 -20.23
C ASP A 902 6.37 -5.57 -21.27
N PHE A 903 5.22 -4.95 -20.98
CA PHE A 903 4.12 -4.73 -21.91
C PHE A 903 3.54 -6.01 -22.55
N GLY A 904 3.16 -7.00 -21.74
CA GLY A 904 2.48 -8.22 -22.20
C GLY A 904 2.67 -9.42 -21.27
N PHE A 905 2.50 -10.63 -21.79
CA PHE A 905 2.77 -11.85 -21.03
C PHE A 905 4.27 -12.09 -20.89
N SER A 906 4.70 -12.53 -19.71
CA SER A 906 6.05 -13.05 -19.48
C SER A 906 6.10 -14.51 -19.95
N PRO A 907 6.94 -14.88 -20.94
CA PRO A 907 6.94 -16.23 -21.46
C PRO A 907 7.66 -17.21 -20.53
N PHE A 908 7.17 -18.45 -20.55
CA PHE A 908 7.77 -19.61 -19.90
C PHE A 908 8.09 -20.68 -20.94
N TYR A 909 9.32 -21.18 -20.91
CA TYR A 909 9.83 -22.20 -21.82
C TYR A 909 10.29 -23.42 -21.03
N ASN A 910 9.67 -24.57 -21.25
CA ASN A 910 10.12 -25.80 -20.62
C ASN A 910 11.36 -26.34 -21.31
N GLY A 911 12.35 -26.74 -20.51
CA GLY A 911 13.47 -27.56 -20.94
C GLY A 911 13.03 -28.93 -21.47
N THR A 912 13.89 -29.59 -22.24
CA THR A 912 13.68 -31.00 -22.58
C THR A 912 15.01 -31.71 -22.69
N ASN A 913 15.00 -33.02 -22.45
CA ASN A 913 16.14 -33.92 -22.63
C ASN A 913 16.80 -34.01 -24.03
N SER A 914 16.35 -33.18 -24.96
CA SER A 914 16.97 -33.04 -26.28
C SER A 914 17.83 -31.79 -26.42
N GLY A 915 18.04 -31.01 -25.35
CA GLY A 915 18.71 -29.71 -25.40
C GLY A 915 17.88 -28.68 -26.17
N ALA A 916 16.55 -28.75 -26.00
CA ALA A 916 15.63 -27.87 -26.71
C ALA A 916 14.45 -27.51 -25.82
N PHE A 917 13.89 -26.34 -26.04
CA PHE A 917 12.81 -25.77 -25.27
C PHE A 917 11.46 -25.85 -25.98
N ARG A 918 10.40 -25.78 -25.18
CA ARG A 918 9.02 -25.64 -25.67
C ARG A 918 8.31 -24.52 -24.94
N THR A 919 7.70 -23.61 -25.69
CA THR A 919 6.84 -22.57 -25.11
C THR A 919 5.64 -23.20 -24.42
N SER A 920 5.49 -22.90 -23.13
CA SER A 920 4.49 -23.51 -22.25
C SER A 920 3.76 -22.50 -21.36
N THR A 921 4.06 -21.21 -21.50
CA THR A 921 3.42 -20.04 -20.85
C THR A 921 1.96 -20.27 -20.47
N PHE A 922 1.07 -20.45 -21.44
CA PHE A 922 -0.37 -20.60 -21.15
C PHE A 922 -0.77 -21.99 -20.65
N SER A 923 0.01 -23.04 -20.94
CA SER A 923 -0.25 -24.36 -20.36
C SER A 923 0.15 -24.46 -18.90
N HIS A 924 1.07 -23.60 -18.44
CA HIS A 924 1.51 -23.49 -17.04
C HIS A 924 0.80 -22.33 -16.30
N ASN A 925 -0.22 -21.74 -16.95
CA ASN A 925 -1.11 -20.71 -16.41
C ASN A 925 -0.48 -19.32 -16.18
N PHE A 926 0.71 -19.05 -16.72
CA PHE A 926 1.30 -17.70 -16.84
C PHE A 926 0.54 -16.88 -17.90
N SER A 927 -0.72 -16.54 -17.61
CA SER A 927 -1.68 -15.99 -18.56
C SER A 927 -2.10 -14.56 -18.25
N LEU A 928 -1.45 -13.91 -17.28
CA LEU A 928 -1.71 -12.52 -16.91
C LEU A 928 -0.67 -11.61 -17.59
N PRO A 929 -1.12 -10.55 -18.30
CA PRO A 929 -0.21 -9.60 -18.92
C PRO A 929 0.27 -8.58 -17.87
N GLY A 930 1.55 -8.22 -17.93
CA GLY A 930 2.13 -7.23 -17.03
C GLY A 930 3.32 -6.46 -17.60
N THR A 931 4.05 -5.81 -16.69
CA THR A 931 5.32 -5.13 -16.94
C THR A 931 6.42 -5.76 -16.10
N GLY A 932 6.71 -7.03 -16.39
CA GLY A 932 7.66 -7.81 -15.62
C GLY A 932 9.07 -7.23 -15.73
N MET A 933 9.60 -6.70 -14.63
CA MET A 933 10.93 -6.06 -14.57
C MET A 933 11.94 -6.87 -13.77
N GLY A 934 11.54 -7.46 -12.65
CA GLY A 934 12.35 -8.30 -11.77
C GLY A 934 11.67 -9.64 -11.51
N ALA A 935 12.46 -10.69 -11.23
CA ALA A 935 11.96 -12.02 -10.91
C ALA A 935 12.87 -12.77 -9.94
N SER A 936 12.30 -13.54 -9.01
CA SER A 936 13.02 -14.41 -8.06
C SER A 936 12.19 -15.66 -7.76
N VAL A 937 12.84 -16.77 -7.42
CA VAL A 937 12.18 -18.04 -7.05
C VAL A 937 12.51 -18.47 -5.62
N GLY A 938 11.59 -19.18 -4.98
CA GLY A 938 11.72 -19.69 -3.61
C GLY A 938 10.43 -20.37 -3.14
N ASP A 939 10.51 -21.20 -2.11
CA ASP A 939 9.39 -21.95 -1.51
C ASP A 939 8.85 -21.22 -0.28
N ILE A 940 7.72 -20.53 -0.41
CA ILE A 940 7.25 -19.58 0.62
C ILE A 940 6.35 -20.24 1.68
N GLU A 941 5.64 -21.31 1.34
CA GLU A 941 4.83 -22.09 2.28
C GLU A 941 5.57 -23.28 2.90
N GLY A 942 6.74 -23.63 2.35
CA GLY A 942 7.54 -24.77 2.76
C GLY A 942 6.93 -26.12 2.39
N ASP A 943 6.33 -26.21 1.20
CA ASP A 943 5.77 -27.45 0.67
C ASP A 943 6.71 -28.21 -0.28
N GLY A 944 7.84 -27.58 -0.60
CA GLY A 944 8.90 -28.13 -1.42
C GLY A 944 8.73 -27.88 -2.92
N ASP A 945 7.89 -26.94 -3.34
CA ASP A 945 7.73 -26.50 -4.73
C ASP A 945 8.30 -25.07 -4.92
N LEU A 946 8.61 -24.65 -6.16
CA LEU A 946 9.21 -23.33 -6.43
C LEU A 946 8.16 -22.31 -6.86
N ASP A 947 7.96 -21.31 -6.01
CA ASP A 947 7.15 -20.13 -6.31
C ASP A 947 7.98 -19.05 -6.98
N LEU A 948 7.29 -18.07 -7.57
CA LEU A 948 7.92 -17.02 -8.36
C LEU A 948 7.31 -15.66 -8.03
N CYS A 949 8.16 -14.71 -7.60
CA CYS A 949 7.79 -13.29 -7.57
C CYS A 949 8.10 -12.65 -8.92
N VAL A 950 7.26 -11.72 -9.35
CA VAL A 950 7.51 -10.85 -10.51
C VAL A 950 7.14 -9.42 -10.16
N SER A 951 8.11 -8.51 -10.22
CA SER A 951 7.88 -7.09 -10.00
C SER A 951 7.28 -6.42 -11.24
N ASN A 952 6.35 -5.50 -11.01
CA ASN A 952 5.57 -4.86 -12.07
C ASN A 952 5.39 -3.35 -11.82
N PHE A 953 5.06 -2.60 -12.88
CA PHE A 953 4.40 -1.30 -12.76
C PHE A 953 2.91 -1.52 -12.57
N GLY A 954 2.43 -1.45 -11.33
CA GLY A 954 1.12 -1.92 -10.91
C GLY A 954 1.23 -3.03 -9.88
N PRO A 955 0.18 -3.87 -9.71
CA PRO A 955 0.25 -4.99 -8.77
C PRO A 955 1.39 -5.93 -9.19
N ASN A 956 2.23 -6.29 -8.22
CA ASN A 956 3.23 -7.34 -8.39
C ASN A 956 2.53 -8.70 -8.47
N TYR A 957 3.17 -9.67 -9.12
CA TYR A 957 2.64 -11.03 -9.19
C TYR A 957 3.42 -11.96 -8.27
N LEU A 958 2.67 -12.79 -7.55
CA LEU A 958 3.20 -13.95 -6.83
C LEU A 958 2.56 -15.19 -7.41
N TRP A 959 3.35 -15.94 -8.17
CA TRP A 959 2.95 -17.18 -8.79
C TRP A 959 3.32 -18.33 -7.87
N MET A 960 2.30 -18.91 -7.23
CA MET A 960 2.46 -20.05 -6.33
C MET A 960 2.26 -21.35 -7.11
N GLN A 961 3.15 -22.32 -6.95
CA GLN A 961 3.08 -23.58 -7.66
C GLN A 961 2.03 -24.49 -7.00
N SER A 962 0.95 -24.83 -7.71
CA SER A 962 -0.12 -25.69 -7.15
C SER A 962 -0.05 -27.14 -7.62
N GLU A 963 0.59 -27.37 -8.76
CA GLU A 963 1.01 -28.68 -9.29
C GLU A 963 2.33 -28.48 -10.07
N PRO A 964 3.14 -29.53 -10.34
CA PRO A 964 4.42 -29.38 -11.03
C PRO A 964 4.38 -28.59 -12.34
N THR A 965 3.25 -28.57 -13.04
CA THR A 965 3.10 -27.88 -14.34
C THR A 965 2.06 -26.76 -14.29
N ASN A 966 1.72 -26.23 -13.11
CA ASN A 966 0.68 -25.22 -12.95
C ASN A 966 0.98 -24.24 -11.81
N TRP A 967 0.99 -22.95 -12.14
CA TRP A 967 1.14 -21.86 -11.18
C TRP A 967 -0.14 -21.04 -11.10
N GLU A 968 -0.44 -20.53 -9.91
CA GLU A 968 -1.59 -19.67 -9.64
C GLU A 968 -1.08 -18.30 -9.16
N GLU A 969 -1.59 -17.22 -9.74
CA GLU A 969 -1.27 -15.88 -9.25
C GLU A 969 -2.11 -15.64 -7.98
N VAL A 970 -1.44 -15.36 -6.87
CA VAL A 970 -2.03 -15.28 -5.53
C VAL A 970 -1.62 -14.03 -4.75
N GLY A 971 -1.01 -13.03 -5.40
CA GLY A 971 -0.41 -11.88 -4.74
C GLY A 971 -1.39 -11.11 -3.85
N VAL A 972 -2.63 -10.92 -4.29
CA VAL A 972 -3.68 -10.25 -3.48
C VAL A 972 -4.07 -11.14 -2.29
N ASP A 973 -4.35 -12.42 -2.54
CA ASP A 973 -4.79 -13.37 -1.52
C ASP A 973 -3.73 -13.63 -0.45
N ARG A 974 -2.44 -13.45 -0.77
CA ARG A 974 -1.30 -13.61 0.13
C ARG A 974 -0.82 -12.32 0.78
N GLY A 975 -1.47 -11.17 0.51
CA GLY A 975 -1.23 -9.90 1.20
C GLY A 975 -0.12 -9.03 0.62
N ILE A 976 0.19 -9.16 -0.68
CA ILE A 976 1.34 -8.46 -1.31
C ILE A 976 0.99 -7.62 -2.55
N ALA A 977 -0.29 -7.34 -2.85
CA ALA A 977 -0.68 -6.75 -4.14
C ALA A 977 -1.74 -5.64 -4.07
N GLU A 978 -1.48 -4.58 -3.29
CA GLU A 978 -2.36 -3.38 -3.23
C GLU A 978 -1.72 -2.09 -3.76
N ASN A 979 -0.43 -2.15 -4.09
CA ASN A 979 0.38 -0.98 -4.38
C ASN A 979 0.55 -0.76 -5.89
N ILE A 980 0.01 0.35 -6.42
CA ILE A 980 0.21 0.81 -7.82
C ILE A 980 1.56 1.53 -7.94
N LEU A 981 2.63 0.85 -7.56
CA LEU A 981 3.99 1.36 -7.60
C LEU A 981 4.71 0.90 -8.87
N VAL A 982 5.86 1.50 -9.16
CA VAL A 982 6.76 1.03 -10.21
C VAL A 982 7.84 0.19 -9.53
N ASN A 983 7.65 -1.13 -9.53
CA ASN A 983 8.53 -2.07 -8.84
C ASN A 983 9.55 -2.65 -9.82
N TRP A 984 10.82 -2.37 -9.60
CA TRP A 984 11.91 -2.78 -10.49
C TRP A 984 12.44 -4.16 -10.14
N ASP A 985 12.60 -4.44 -8.85
CA ASP A 985 13.27 -5.63 -8.33
C ASP A 985 12.35 -6.42 -7.39
N CYS A 986 12.54 -7.74 -7.32
CA CYS A 986 11.94 -8.58 -6.29
C CYS A 986 12.88 -9.70 -5.84
N LYS A 987 12.86 -10.05 -4.55
CA LYS A 987 13.71 -11.08 -3.95
C LYS A 987 12.99 -11.84 -2.85
N PHE A 988 13.12 -13.17 -2.86
CA PHE A 988 12.80 -14.00 -1.70
C PHE A 988 14.04 -14.17 -0.83
N LEU A 989 13.91 -13.95 0.48
CA LEU A 989 15.00 -14.07 1.45
C LEU A 989 14.44 -14.17 2.87
N ASP A 990 15.17 -14.79 3.79
CA ASP A 990 14.79 -14.80 5.23
C ASP A 990 15.51 -13.63 5.93
N VAL A 991 14.80 -12.52 6.15
CA VAL A 991 15.41 -11.25 6.60
C VAL A 991 15.67 -11.23 8.10
N ASP A 992 14.88 -11.96 8.87
CA ASP A 992 14.94 -11.97 10.34
C ASP A 992 15.37 -13.30 10.96
N LEU A 993 15.78 -14.24 10.10
CA LEU A 993 16.34 -15.55 10.42
C LEU A 993 15.38 -16.41 11.24
N ASP A 994 14.09 -16.35 10.93
CA ASP A 994 13.05 -17.16 11.55
C ASP A 994 12.81 -18.51 10.85
N GLY A 995 13.37 -18.70 9.64
CA GLY A 995 13.28 -19.92 8.84
C GLY A 995 12.22 -19.86 7.74
N ASP A 996 11.57 -18.73 7.54
CA ASP A 996 10.55 -18.50 6.52
C ASP A 996 11.07 -17.50 5.46
N LEU A 997 10.73 -17.70 4.18
CA LEU A 997 11.17 -16.78 3.12
C LEU A 997 10.24 -15.56 3.06
N ASP A 998 10.77 -14.39 3.36
CA ASP A 998 10.17 -13.08 3.18
C ASP A 998 10.27 -12.58 1.74
N LEU A 999 9.60 -11.48 1.44
CA LEU A 999 9.54 -10.92 0.10
C LEU A 999 9.87 -9.42 0.08
N TRP A 1000 10.90 -9.06 -0.70
CA TRP A 1000 11.35 -7.70 -0.94
C TRP A 1000 10.94 -7.20 -2.32
N PHE A 1001 10.59 -5.91 -2.42
CA PHE A 1001 10.45 -5.17 -3.68
C PHE A 1001 11.23 -3.85 -3.68
N GLY A 1002 12.06 -3.67 -4.71
CA GLY A 1002 12.72 -2.40 -5.01
C GLY A 1002 11.83 -1.51 -5.88
N VAL A 1003 11.60 -0.26 -5.46
CA VAL A 1003 10.63 0.66 -6.07
C VAL A 1003 11.33 1.93 -6.56
N GLY A 1004 11.00 2.32 -7.80
CA GLY A 1004 11.64 3.44 -8.50
C GLY A 1004 10.72 4.14 -9.49
N LYS A 1005 10.65 5.47 -9.52
CA LYS A 1005 9.85 6.22 -10.49
C LYS A 1005 10.47 6.23 -11.90
N ILE A 1006 9.63 6.12 -12.94
CA ILE A 1006 10.03 6.31 -14.35
C ILE A 1006 9.55 7.61 -14.97
N ASN A 1007 8.52 8.22 -14.41
CA ASN A 1007 7.93 9.43 -14.95
C ASN A 1007 7.41 10.32 -13.80
N PRO A 1008 7.13 11.60 -14.06
CA PRO A 1008 6.68 12.52 -13.01
C PRO A 1008 5.23 12.30 -12.57
N TYR A 1009 4.50 11.35 -13.17
CA TYR A 1009 3.09 11.08 -12.91
C TYR A 1009 2.87 10.02 -11.83
N THR A 1010 3.91 9.30 -11.40
CA THR A 1010 3.85 8.34 -10.29
C THR A 1010 4.23 9.02 -8.97
N SER A 1011 3.25 9.19 -8.08
CA SER A 1011 3.38 9.94 -6.82
C SER A 1011 4.14 9.16 -5.74
N PHE A 1012 4.01 7.83 -5.70
CA PHE A 1012 4.56 6.98 -4.64
C PHE A 1012 5.86 6.27 -5.06
N ASN A 1013 6.80 6.10 -4.12
CA ASN A 1013 8.12 5.49 -4.38
C ASN A 1013 8.80 4.93 -3.12
N ASN A 1014 8.07 4.19 -2.30
CA ASN A 1014 8.67 3.48 -1.18
C ASN A 1014 8.97 2.04 -1.59
N ASN A 1015 10.14 1.54 -1.21
CA ASN A 1015 10.39 0.10 -1.24
C ASN A 1015 9.36 -0.63 -0.36
N SER A 1016 9.13 -1.91 -0.64
CA SER A 1016 8.22 -2.75 0.15
C SER A 1016 8.97 -3.98 0.68
N LEU A 1017 8.72 -4.34 1.93
CA LEU A 1017 9.22 -5.56 2.54
C LEU A 1017 8.06 -6.25 3.25
N TYR A 1018 7.86 -7.51 2.92
CA TYR A 1018 6.73 -8.31 3.32
C TYR A 1018 7.24 -9.51 4.12
N ILE A 1019 6.88 -9.57 5.40
CA ILE A 1019 7.31 -10.60 6.34
C ILE A 1019 6.35 -11.78 6.29
N ASN A 1020 6.87 -12.98 6.07
CA ASN A 1020 6.11 -14.21 5.95
C ASN A 1020 5.68 -14.73 7.34
N ASP A 1021 4.44 -15.20 7.48
CA ASP A 1021 3.94 -15.81 8.72
C ASP A 1021 4.25 -17.32 8.84
N GLY A 1022 5.01 -17.84 7.87
CA GLY A 1022 5.41 -19.23 7.72
C GLY A 1022 4.47 -20.08 6.88
N THR A 1023 3.40 -19.50 6.33
CA THR A 1023 2.40 -20.16 5.48
C THR A 1023 2.31 -19.57 4.06
N GLY A 1024 3.23 -18.65 3.72
CA GLY A 1024 3.18 -17.89 2.48
C GLY A 1024 2.17 -16.74 2.52
N HIS A 1025 1.69 -16.35 3.70
CA HIS A 1025 0.96 -15.10 3.91
C HIS A 1025 1.90 -14.05 4.46
N PHE A 1026 1.74 -12.82 3.98
CA PHE A 1026 2.69 -11.76 4.25
C PHE A 1026 2.06 -10.56 4.96
N ILE A 1027 2.89 -9.86 5.74
CA ILE A 1027 2.55 -8.60 6.41
C ILE A 1027 3.62 -7.55 6.10
N ASP A 1028 3.22 -6.32 5.78
CA ASP A 1028 4.17 -5.22 5.54
C ASP A 1028 5.03 -4.94 6.80
N GLY A 1029 6.35 -5.05 6.64
CA GLY A 1029 7.35 -4.81 7.68
C GLY A 1029 8.27 -3.62 7.39
N ILE A 1030 8.07 -2.86 6.30
CA ILE A 1030 9.04 -1.88 5.81
C ILE A 1030 9.35 -0.76 6.82
N GLU A 1031 8.32 -0.24 7.50
CA GLU A 1031 8.49 0.80 8.52
C GLU A 1031 9.14 0.22 9.78
N ALA A 1032 8.67 -0.95 10.22
CA ALA A 1032 9.11 -1.60 11.44
C ALA A 1032 10.59 -2.00 11.40
N ILE A 1033 11.07 -2.47 10.25
CA ILE A 1033 12.48 -2.85 10.04
C ILE A 1033 13.40 -1.63 9.88
N GLY A 1034 12.85 -0.46 9.56
CA GLY A 1034 13.62 0.78 9.34
C GLY A 1034 14.09 0.99 7.90
N LEU A 1035 13.37 0.47 6.92
CA LEU A 1035 13.65 0.62 5.48
C LEU A 1035 12.67 1.55 4.76
N LEU A 1036 11.76 2.23 5.48
CA LEU A 1036 10.87 3.23 4.89
C LEU A 1036 11.69 4.41 4.35
N ASP A 1037 11.73 4.54 3.02
CA ASP A 1037 12.61 5.46 2.33
C ASP A 1037 12.08 5.87 0.94
N GLN A 1038 12.54 7.02 0.43
CA GLN A 1038 12.09 7.68 -0.81
C GLN A 1038 13.07 7.57 -2.00
N GLY A 1039 14.07 6.69 -1.93
CA GLY A 1039 15.05 6.43 -2.99
C GLY A 1039 14.41 5.82 -4.22
N LYS A 1040 14.89 6.18 -5.42
CA LYS A 1040 14.50 5.56 -6.68
C LYS A 1040 15.30 4.27 -6.85
N THR A 1041 14.90 3.22 -6.14
CA THR A 1041 15.58 1.93 -6.14
C THR A 1041 15.24 1.19 -7.43
N MET A 1042 16.24 0.97 -8.28
CA MET A 1042 16.10 0.12 -9.47
C MET A 1042 16.74 -1.25 -9.24
N GLY A 1043 17.98 -1.30 -8.76
CA GLY A 1043 18.66 -2.53 -8.38
C GLY A 1043 18.83 -2.66 -6.87
N SER A 1044 18.71 -3.87 -6.35
CA SER A 1044 19.07 -4.20 -4.97
C SER A 1044 19.84 -5.51 -4.90
N THR A 1045 20.60 -5.71 -3.83
CA THR A 1045 21.17 -7.02 -3.52
C THR A 1045 21.26 -7.26 -2.03
N TRP A 1046 21.21 -8.54 -1.67
CA TRP A 1046 21.19 -9.05 -0.31
C TRP A 1046 22.34 -10.04 -0.14
N ALA A 1047 23.24 -9.78 0.82
CA ALA A 1047 24.38 -10.65 1.11
C ALA A 1047 24.90 -10.40 2.54
N ASP A 1048 25.59 -11.39 3.10
CA ASP A 1048 26.27 -11.28 4.41
C ASP A 1048 27.65 -10.59 4.21
N PHE A 1049 27.67 -9.24 4.20
CA PHE A 1049 28.87 -8.48 3.82
C PHE A 1049 29.94 -8.40 4.93
N ASP A 1050 29.58 -8.55 6.21
CA ASP A 1050 30.56 -8.62 7.31
C ASP A 1050 30.80 -10.03 7.86
N GLY A 1051 30.08 -11.04 7.35
CA GLY A 1051 30.27 -12.44 7.66
C GLY A 1051 29.73 -12.83 9.04
N ASP A 1052 28.71 -12.13 9.54
CA ASP A 1052 28.19 -12.27 10.89
C ASP A 1052 26.90 -13.10 11.00
N GLY A 1053 26.22 -13.32 9.88
CA GLY A 1053 25.19 -14.34 9.78
C GLY A 1053 23.88 -13.92 9.15
N ASP A 1054 23.60 -12.63 9.07
CA ASP A 1054 22.39 -12.08 8.49
C ASP A 1054 22.66 -11.39 7.15
N LEU A 1055 21.61 -11.28 6.32
CA LEU A 1055 21.72 -10.62 5.03
C LEU A 1055 21.58 -9.11 5.22
N ASP A 1056 22.63 -8.40 4.83
CA ASP A 1056 22.65 -6.94 4.67
C ASP A 1056 22.10 -6.53 3.31
N LEU A 1057 21.71 -5.27 3.18
CA LEU A 1057 21.07 -4.73 1.98
C LEU A 1057 21.91 -3.62 1.34
N VAL A 1058 22.16 -3.72 0.03
CA VAL A 1058 22.70 -2.65 -0.80
C VAL A 1058 21.63 -2.21 -1.81
N LEU A 1059 21.34 -0.91 -1.83
CA LEU A 1059 20.39 -0.29 -2.76
C LEU A 1059 21.11 0.56 -3.80
N GLY A 1060 20.72 0.35 -5.06
CA GLY A 1060 21.08 1.16 -6.21
C GLY A 1060 20.01 2.21 -6.48
N ASP A 1061 20.10 3.38 -5.82
CA ASP A 1061 19.16 4.47 -6.07
C ASP A 1061 19.65 5.41 -7.16
N THR A 1062 18.85 5.59 -8.21
CA THR A 1062 19.26 6.45 -9.33
C THR A 1062 19.26 7.93 -8.97
N ASN A 1063 18.46 8.35 -8.00
CA ASN A 1063 18.27 9.74 -7.60
C ASN A 1063 19.16 10.18 -6.41
N ILE A 1064 19.66 9.23 -5.60
CA ILE A 1064 20.38 9.51 -4.35
C ILE A 1064 21.76 8.81 -4.29
N GLY A 1065 21.98 7.72 -5.04
CA GLY A 1065 23.25 6.99 -5.08
C GLY A 1065 23.17 5.60 -4.47
N ILE A 1066 24.33 4.98 -4.20
CA ILE A 1066 24.39 3.67 -3.53
C ILE A 1066 24.21 3.85 -2.03
N ARG A 1067 23.34 3.04 -1.44
CA ARG A 1067 23.14 2.97 0.01
C ARG A 1067 23.34 1.57 0.55
N PHE A 1068 23.76 1.50 1.80
CA PHE A 1068 24.10 0.26 2.48
C PHE A 1068 23.44 0.22 3.85
N PHE A 1069 22.74 -0.88 4.13
CA PHE A 1069 22.02 -1.14 5.36
C PHE A 1069 22.58 -2.40 6.01
N GLU A 1070 22.99 -2.24 7.26
CA GLU A 1070 23.46 -3.33 8.12
C GLU A 1070 22.23 -3.92 8.84
N ASN A 1071 22.04 -5.23 8.70
CA ASN A 1071 21.05 -6.00 9.46
C ASN A 1071 21.62 -6.30 10.86
N ASP A 1072 20.74 -6.61 11.81
CA ASP A 1072 21.14 -7.03 13.16
C ASP A 1072 20.45 -8.31 13.65
N ALA A 1073 19.92 -9.13 12.74
CA ALA A 1073 19.15 -10.33 13.05
C ALA A 1073 20.01 -11.40 13.73
N ALA A 1074 21.20 -11.71 13.23
CA ALA A 1074 22.02 -12.80 13.79
C ALA A 1074 22.59 -12.47 15.19
N GLN A 1075 22.60 -11.19 15.58
CA GLN A 1075 23.11 -10.74 16.88
C GLN A 1075 22.00 -10.70 17.94
N ARG A 1076 20.73 -10.97 17.59
CA ARG A 1076 19.65 -11.09 18.56
C ARG A 1076 19.72 -12.40 19.35
N ASP A 1077 19.13 -12.37 20.55
CA ASP A 1077 19.11 -13.54 21.43
C ASP A 1077 18.33 -14.69 20.78
N ASN A 1078 18.83 -15.93 20.95
CA ASN A 1078 18.22 -17.18 20.47
C ASN A 1078 18.14 -17.38 18.95
N VAL A 1079 18.73 -16.51 18.13
CA VAL A 1079 18.81 -16.72 16.69
C VAL A 1079 19.83 -17.80 16.34
N ARG A 1080 19.45 -18.69 15.43
CA ARG A 1080 20.31 -19.70 14.80
C ARG A 1080 20.06 -19.65 13.30
N TRP A 1081 21.10 -19.93 12.53
CA TRP A 1081 21.02 -19.89 11.08
C TRP A 1081 21.99 -20.90 10.48
N ILE A 1082 21.80 -21.19 9.20
CA ILE A 1082 22.67 -22.00 8.36
C ILE A 1082 22.99 -21.23 7.07
N ALA A 1083 24.22 -21.43 6.59
CA ALA A 1083 24.64 -21.02 5.26
C ALA A 1083 25.14 -22.26 4.49
N ILE A 1084 24.76 -22.38 3.22
CA ILE A 1084 25.05 -23.51 2.34
C ILE A 1084 25.52 -22.96 0.99
N ASP A 1085 26.79 -23.13 0.67
CA ASP A 1085 27.36 -22.83 -0.65
C ASP A 1085 27.78 -24.14 -1.32
N PRO A 1086 26.93 -24.73 -2.19
CA PRO A 1086 27.24 -25.97 -2.87
C PRO A 1086 28.29 -25.74 -3.97
N LYS A 1087 29.36 -26.55 -3.98
CA LYS A 1087 30.37 -26.57 -5.05
C LYS A 1087 30.66 -28.01 -5.48
N SER A 1088 30.66 -28.26 -6.79
CA SER A 1088 30.99 -29.58 -7.34
C SER A 1088 32.51 -29.78 -7.43
N THR A 1089 32.99 -30.95 -7.01
CA THR A 1089 34.39 -31.35 -7.21
C THR A 1089 34.61 -32.18 -8.49
N ASN A 1090 33.53 -32.57 -9.18
CA ASN A 1090 33.54 -33.45 -10.35
C ASN A 1090 32.92 -32.72 -11.55
N SER A 1091 33.69 -31.92 -12.29
CA SER A 1091 33.20 -31.32 -13.54
C SER A 1091 33.25 -32.27 -14.76
N ASP A 1092 33.86 -33.45 -14.61
CA ASP A 1092 33.96 -34.47 -15.67
C ASP A 1092 32.62 -35.22 -15.94
N ASP A 1093 31.60 -35.07 -15.09
CA ASP A 1093 30.37 -35.89 -15.09
C ASP A 1093 29.07 -35.14 -15.50
N GLY A 1094 29.15 -33.88 -15.96
CA GLY A 1094 27.98 -33.11 -16.43
C GLY A 1094 27.37 -32.13 -15.41
N ILE A 1095 28.06 -31.90 -14.28
CA ILE A 1095 27.69 -30.91 -13.25
C ILE A 1095 28.68 -29.74 -13.30
N ASN A 1096 28.19 -28.51 -13.37
CA ASN A 1096 29.04 -27.31 -13.33
C ASN A 1096 29.61 -27.06 -11.92
N LYS A 1097 30.79 -26.45 -11.83
CA LYS A 1097 31.52 -26.30 -10.55
C LYS A 1097 30.79 -25.44 -9.52
N ASP A 1098 30.08 -24.42 -9.98
CA ASP A 1098 29.36 -23.46 -9.16
C ASP A 1098 27.97 -23.93 -8.73
N ALA A 1099 27.57 -25.13 -9.13
CA ALA A 1099 26.27 -25.73 -8.81
C ALA A 1099 25.06 -24.92 -9.31
N ILE A 1100 25.26 -24.01 -10.28
CA ILE A 1100 24.18 -23.21 -10.87
C ILE A 1100 23.16 -24.17 -11.50
N GLY A 1101 21.87 -23.95 -11.22
CA GLY A 1101 20.78 -24.85 -11.60
C GLY A 1101 20.42 -25.90 -10.54
N SER A 1102 21.19 -26.02 -9.45
CA SER A 1102 20.90 -26.99 -8.39
C SER A 1102 19.78 -26.51 -7.46
N ILE A 1103 19.05 -27.48 -6.89
CA ILE A 1103 17.99 -27.27 -5.89
C ILE A 1103 18.45 -27.77 -4.52
N VAL A 1104 18.20 -27.01 -3.47
CA VAL A 1104 18.53 -27.38 -2.09
C VAL A 1104 17.26 -27.41 -1.23
N ASP A 1105 16.92 -28.59 -0.73
CA ASP A 1105 15.85 -28.81 0.24
C ASP A 1105 16.44 -28.86 1.66
N ILE A 1106 15.88 -28.08 2.58
CA ILE A 1106 16.21 -28.09 4.00
C ILE A 1106 15.00 -28.62 4.77
N GLU A 1107 15.08 -29.85 5.29
CA GLU A 1107 14.01 -30.49 6.06
C GLU A 1107 14.21 -30.27 7.57
N PHE A 1108 13.24 -29.61 8.19
CA PHE A 1108 13.18 -29.35 9.62
C PHE A 1108 12.51 -30.51 10.38
N SER A 1109 12.85 -30.66 11.66
CA SER A 1109 12.32 -31.71 12.57
C SER A 1109 10.81 -31.66 12.82
N ASN A 1110 10.14 -30.56 12.45
CA ASN A 1110 8.68 -30.43 12.45
C ASN A 1110 8.02 -30.97 11.16
N GLY A 1111 8.81 -31.33 10.15
CA GLY A 1111 8.38 -31.80 8.84
C GLY A 1111 8.20 -30.71 7.78
N LYS A 1112 8.49 -29.44 8.08
CA LYS A 1112 8.56 -28.36 7.07
C LYS A 1112 9.81 -28.56 6.21
N ILE A 1113 9.67 -28.38 4.91
CA ILE A 1113 10.79 -28.38 3.95
C ILE A 1113 10.87 -26.97 3.40
N VAL A 1114 12.05 -26.35 3.35
CA VAL A 1114 12.23 -25.08 2.63
C VAL A 1114 13.15 -25.35 1.45
N ARG A 1115 12.65 -25.11 0.24
CA ARG A 1115 13.40 -25.26 -1.00
C ARG A 1115 13.94 -23.92 -1.50
N GLN A 1116 15.22 -23.89 -1.88
CA GLN A 1116 15.85 -22.77 -2.57
C GLN A 1116 16.62 -23.26 -3.80
N ALA A 1117 16.72 -22.42 -4.82
CA ALA A 1117 17.42 -22.70 -6.07
C ALA A 1117 18.72 -21.89 -6.18
N ILE A 1118 19.78 -22.50 -6.70
CA ILE A 1118 21.04 -21.82 -7.03
C ILE A 1118 20.92 -21.24 -8.43
N VAL A 1119 20.80 -19.93 -8.53
CA VAL A 1119 20.58 -19.21 -9.81
C VAL A 1119 21.64 -18.14 -10.02
N ALA A 1120 21.94 -17.85 -11.29
CA ALA A 1120 22.87 -16.80 -11.68
C ALA A 1120 22.16 -15.77 -12.57
N GLY A 1121 21.68 -14.69 -11.94
CA GLY A 1121 21.00 -13.59 -12.62
C GLY A 1121 19.52 -13.39 -12.28
N ASP A 1122 19.10 -13.66 -11.04
CA ASP A 1122 17.78 -13.31 -10.51
C ASP A 1122 17.67 -11.82 -10.10
N GLY A 1123 16.45 -11.33 -9.86
CA GLY A 1123 16.14 -9.92 -9.59
C GLY A 1123 16.21 -9.00 -10.80
N PHE A 1124 16.28 -7.69 -10.57
CA PHE A 1124 16.40 -6.66 -11.60
C PHE A 1124 17.83 -6.41 -12.04
N THR A 1125 18.20 -6.86 -13.23
CA THR A 1125 19.49 -6.55 -13.93
C THR A 1125 20.79 -6.80 -13.13
N GLY A 1126 20.76 -7.23 -11.87
CA GLY A 1126 21.89 -7.70 -11.06
C GLY A 1126 21.86 -9.22 -10.85
N CYS A 1127 22.45 -9.72 -9.76
CA CYS A 1127 22.32 -11.12 -9.36
C CYS A 1127 22.37 -11.27 -7.83
N SER A 1128 22.04 -12.47 -7.35
CA SER A 1128 22.30 -12.91 -5.98
C SER A 1128 23.62 -13.68 -5.90
N VAL A 1129 24.14 -13.86 -4.67
CA VAL A 1129 25.22 -14.82 -4.40
C VAL A 1129 24.69 -16.25 -4.48
N SER A 1130 25.57 -17.23 -4.75
CA SER A 1130 25.21 -18.66 -4.76
C SER A 1130 25.04 -19.28 -3.37
N GLU A 1131 25.29 -18.53 -2.30
CA GLU A 1131 25.14 -19.02 -0.93
C GLU A 1131 23.66 -18.95 -0.50
N ILE A 1132 23.10 -20.11 -0.14
CA ILE A 1132 21.78 -20.21 0.49
C ILE A 1132 21.92 -19.89 1.98
N ARG A 1133 21.03 -19.05 2.49
CA ARG A 1133 20.98 -18.67 3.91
C ARG A 1133 19.57 -18.77 4.44
N LEU A 1134 19.44 -19.37 5.63
CA LEU A 1134 18.15 -19.60 6.28
C LEU A 1134 18.28 -19.63 7.80
N GLY A 1135 17.30 -19.06 8.48
CA GLY A 1135 17.08 -19.17 9.91
C GLY A 1135 16.73 -20.60 10.34
N ILE A 1136 17.00 -20.90 11.61
CA ILE A 1136 16.60 -22.16 12.24
C ILE A 1136 15.71 -21.80 13.44
N PRO A 1137 14.38 -22.03 13.35
CA PRO A 1137 13.45 -21.67 14.40
C PRO A 1137 13.84 -22.22 15.78
N GLU A 1138 13.42 -21.53 16.86
CA GLU A 1138 13.70 -21.97 18.23
C GLU A 1138 13.13 -23.39 18.48
N ASP A 1139 13.89 -24.24 19.16
CA ASP A 1139 13.55 -25.64 19.46
C ASP A 1139 13.33 -26.58 18.24
N ILE A 1140 13.66 -26.14 17.02
CA ILE A 1140 13.63 -26.96 15.79
C ILE A 1140 15.05 -27.37 15.37
N GLU A 1141 15.26 -28.61 14.95
CA GLU A 1141 16.54 -29.08 14.38
C GLU A 1141 16.41 -29.34 12.88
N ILE A 1142 17.53 -29.32 12.16
CA ILE A 1142 17.61 -29.77 10.76
C ILE A 1142 17.76 -31.30 10.75
N GLU A 1143 16.79 -32.00 10.17
CA GLU A 1143 16.82 -33.46 10.03
C GLU A 1143 17.64 -33.89 8.81
N GLU A 1144 17.42 -33.24 7.66
CA GLU A 1144 18.04 -33.57 6.37
C GLU A 1144 18.31 -32.30 5.56
N ILE A 1145 19.46 -32.24 4.87
CA ILE A 1145 19.70 -31.31 3.75
C ILE A 1145 19.89 -32.16 2.51
N ARG A 1146 19.16 -31.86 1.44
CA ARG A 1146 19.23 -32.57 0.16
C ARG A 1146 19.56 -31.58 -0.95
N VAL A 1147 20.67 -31.83 -1.65
CA VAL A 1147 21.05 -31.10 -2.86
C VAL A 1147 20.73 -31.99 -4.06
N THR A 1148 19.85 -31.50 -4.92
CA THR A 1148 19.60 -32.06 -6.25
C THR A 1148 20.40 -31.23 -7.24
N TRP A 1149 21.42 -31.85 -7.83
CA TRP A 1149 22.30 -31.19 -8.81
C TRP A 1149 21.57 -30.99 -10.15
N ASN A 1150 22.12 -30.15 -11.02
CA ASN A 1150 21.52 -29.80 -12.31
C ASN A 1150 21.27 -31.04 -13.21
N ASP A 1151 22.10 -32.08 -13.11
CA ASP A 1151 21.92 -33.37 -13.81
C ASP A 1151 20.90 -34.33 -13.16
N GLY A 1152 20.29 -33.92 -12.04
CA GLY A 1152 19.35 -34.69 -11.23
C GLY A 1152 19.99 -35.68 -10.24
N GLU A 1153 21.33 -35.74 -10.11
CA GLU A 1153 21.97 -36.48 -9.02
C GLU A 1153 21.61 -35.87 -7.66
N ILE A 1154 21.49 -36.71 -6.63
CA ILE A 1154 21.07 -36.28 -5.30
C ILE A 1154 22.16 -36.57 -4.27
N THR A 1155 22.54 -35.55 -3.51
CA THR A 1155 23.40 -35.65 -2.33
C THR A 1155 22.61 -35.33 -1.07
N THR A 1156 22.67 -36.20 -0.06
CA THR A 1156 21.89 -36.09 1.17
C THR A 1156 22.80 -36.04 2.40
N MET A 1157 22.43 -35.21 3.39
CA MET A 1157 23.18 -35.02 4.63
C MET A 1157 22.26 -35.09 5.87
N ASP A 1158 22.46 -36.10 6.74
CA ASP A 1158 21.59 -36.36 7.92
C ASP A 1158 22.08 -35.70 9.24
N LYS A 1159 21.13 -35.15 10.03
CA LYS A 1159 21.24 -34.70 11.45
C LYS A 1159 22.35 -33.69 11.78
N TRP A 1160 21.97 -32.42 11.95
CA TRP A 1160 22.91 -31.31 12.09
C TRP A 1160 22.66 -30.40 13.30
N THR A 1161 23.74 -29.87 13.91
CA THR A 1161 23.72 -29.01 15.12
C THR A 1161 24.83 -27.93 15.14
N LEU A 1162 25.29 -27.42 13.99
CA LEU A 1162 26.42 -26.48 13.90
C LEU A 1162 26.09 -25.20 13.11
N ASN A 1163 26.44 -24.03 13.67
CA ASN A 1163 26.15 -22.68 13.17
C ASN A 1163 26.97 -22.20 11.94
N ARG A 1164 27.64 -23.11 11.21
CA ARG A 1164 28.30 -22.80 9.91
C ARG A 1164 28.76 -24.09 9.26
N ILE A 1165 28.38 -24.32 8.00
CA ILE A 1165 29.01 -25.34 7.16
C ILE A 1165 29.52 -24.62 5.90
N ASN A 1166 30.80 -24.77 5.62
CA ASN A 1166 31.33 -24.51 4.29
C ASN A 1166 31.44 -25.91 3.67
N VAL A 1167 30.53 -26.28 2.75
CA VAL A 1167 30.53 -27.62 2.12
C VAL A 1167 31.61 -27.64 1.05
N GLN A 1168 32.87 -27.69 1.47
CA GLN A 1168 33.95 -28.14 0.58
C GLN A 1168 34.22 -29.63 0.80
N ASN A 1169 33.93 -30.41 -0.24
CA ASN A 1169 34.24 -31.83 -0.48
C ASN A 1169 33.15 -32.84 -0.11
N TYR A 1170 32.43 -33.31 -1.13
CA TYR A 1170 31.97 -34.69 -1.22
C TYR A 1170 32.74 -35.41 -2.34
N ASP A 1171 33.71 -36.25 -1.96
CA ASP A 1171 34.38 -37.21 -2.86
C ASP A 1171 33.62 -38.54 -2.77
N PRO A 1172 32.90 -38.98 -3.81
CA PRO A 1172 32.14 -40.23 -3.79
C PRO A 1172 33.03 -41.50 -3.70
N ASP A 1173 34.36 -41.40 -3.70
CA ASP A 1173 35.28 -42.54 -3.77
C ASP A 1173 36.27 -42.66 -2.57
N VAL A 1174 35.94 -42.14 -1.39
CA VAL A 1174 36.69 -42.46 -0.14
C VAL A 1174 36.05 -43.62 0.62
N ASN A 1175 36.40 -44.81 0.15
CA ASN A 1175 36.12 -46.08 0.82
C ASN A 1175 36.99 -46.24 2.09
N ILE A 1176 36.58 -45.68 3.24
CA ILE A 1176 37.14 -46.04 4.56
C ILE A 1176 36.07 -45.99 5.65
N LEU A 1177 35.53 -47.16 6.01
CA LEU A 1177 35.63 -47.75 7.36
C LEU A 1177 35.06 -49.19 7.30
N ASP A 1178 35.94 -50.19 7.46
CA ASP A 1178 35.60 -51.62 7.50
C ASP A 1178 34.44 -51.92 8.47
N GLU A 1179 33.36 -52.53 7.95
CA GLU A 1179 32.20 -53.07 8.68
C GLU A 1179 32.58 -54.05 9.83
N GLU A 1180 33.82 -54.56 9.88
CA GLU A 1180 34.28 -55.47 10.94
C GLU A 1180 34.53 -54.79 12.31
N GLN A 1181 34.69 -53.47 12.39
CA GLN A 1181 35.00 -52.79 13.66
C GLN A 1181 33.77 -52.32 14.46
N ILE A 1182 32.65 -52.01 13.78
CA ILE A 1182 31.42 -51.54 14.41
C ILE A 1182 30.71 -52.68 15.15
N ASP A 1183 30.70 -53.88 14.59
CA ASP A 1183 30.17 -55.08 15.26
C ASP A 1183 30.92 -55.42 16.56
N THR A 1184 32.23 -55.15 16.60
CA THR A 1184 33.06 -55.42 17.79
C THR A 1184 32.78 -54.43 18.92
N LEU A 1185 32.45 -53.16 18.59
CA LEU A 1185 32.12 -52.13 19.57
C LEU A 1185 30.69 -52.32 20.12
N ILE A 1186 29.73 -52.67 19.28
CA ILE A 1186 28.35 -52.99 19.68
C ILE A 1186 28.34 -54.22 20.59
N PHE A 1187 29.13 -55.25 20.28
CA PHE A 1187 29.25 -56.43 21.14
C PHE A 1187 29.88 -56.10 22.51
N LEU A 1188 30.85 -55.17 22.57
CA LEU A 1188 31.49 -54.76 23.81
C LEU A 1188 30.54 -53.94 24.71
N VAL A 1189 29.75 -53.04 24.13
CA VAL A 1189 28.77 -52.22 24.85
C VAL A 1189 27.64 -53.08 25.41
N ILE A 1190 27.12 -54.03 24.61
CA ILE A 1190 26.11 -54.99 25.08
C ILE A 1190 26.68 -55.89 26.19
N PHE A 1191 27.94 -56.33 26.06
CA PHE A 1191 28.60 -57.16 27.09
C PHE A 1191 28.80 -56.41 28.41
N VAL A 1192 29.19 -55.13 28.37
CA VAL A 1192 29.33 -54.28 29.56
C VAL A 1192 27.98 -54.00 30.22
N PHE A 1193 26.93 -53.76 29.43
CA PHE A 1193 25.56 -53.57 29.96
C PHE A 1193 25.04 -54.84 30.66
N VAL A 1194 25.26 -56.02 30.08
CA VAL A 1194 24.88 -57.30 30.69
C VAL A 1194 25.68 -57.57 31.96
N LEU A 1195 26.97 -57.21 32.00
CA LEU A 1195 27.84 -57.38 33.18
C LEU A 1195 27.41 -56.48 34.34
N ILE A 1196 27.11 -55.20 34.06
CA ILE A 1196 26.62 -54.24 35.06
C ILE A 1196 25.25 -54.69 35.60
N SER A 1197 24.36 -55.14 34.72
CA SER A 1197 23.03 -55.64 35.09
C SER A 1197 23.12 -56.88 35.99
N THR A 1198 24.02 -57.82 35.71
CA THR A 1198 24.23 -59.01 36.56
C THR A 1198 24.88 -58.67 37.91
N ILE A 1199 25.78 -57.69 37.96
CA ILE A 1199 26.38 -57.22 39.23
C ILE A 1199 25.31 -56.53 40.10
N VAL A 1200 24.43 -55.73 39.52
CA VAL A 1200 23.32 -55.07 40.24
C VAL A 1200 22.31 -56.10 40.77
N ILE A 1201 21.98 -57.13 39.98
CA ILE A 1201 21.10 -58.23 40.40
C ILE A 1201 21.75 -59.06 41.52
N MET A 1202 23.05 -59.35 41.43
CA MET A 1202 23.78 -60.06 42.49
C MET A 1202 23.90 -59.22 43.77
N TYR A 1203 24.05 -57.90 43.66
CA TYR A 1203 24.06 -57.00 44.81
C TYR A 1203 22.69 -56.96 45.51
N LYS A 1204 21.59 -56.85 44.76
CA LYS A 1204 20.22 -56.92 45.30
C LYS A 1204 19.91 -58.28 45.95
N ALA A 1205 20.34 -59.39 45.34
CA ALA A 1205 20.16 -60.72 45.92
C ALA A 1205 20.96 -60.90 47.23
N ASN A 1206 22.13 -60.26 47.36
CA ASN A 1206 22.95 -60.33 48.57
C ASN A 1206 22.43 -59.42 49.70
N GLU A 1207 21.80 -58.29 49.37
CA GLU A 1207 21.03 -57.45 50.32
C GLU A 1207 19.81 -58.22 50.87
N GLU A 1208 19.03 -58.91 50.02
CA GLU A 1208 17.88 -59.71 50.46
C GLU A 1208 18.29 -60.90 51.36
N ILE A 1209 19.46 -61.50 51.13
CA ILE A 1209 20.00 -62.57 51.99
C ILE A 1209 20.44 -61.99 53.34
N LYS A 1210 21.07 -60.81 53.39
CA LYS A 1210 21.43 -60.13 54.65
C LYS A 1210 20.21 -59.67 55.44
N GLN A 1211 19.14 -59.26 54.77
CA GLN A 1211 17.89 -58.87 55.42
C GLN A 1211 17.21 -60.09 56.07
N ARG A 1212 17.19 -61.24 55.38
CA ARG A 1212 16.68 -62.52 55.91
C ARG A 1212 17.54 -63.12 57.04
N GLU A 1213 18.84 -62.83 57.08
CA GLU A 1213 19.72 -63.22 58.20
C GLU A 1213 19.58 -62.29 59.43
N SER A 1214 19.14 -61.04 59.25
CA SER A 1214 18.82 -60.12 60.35
C SER A 1214 17.45 -60.40 60.99
N GLU A 1215 16.45 -60.81 60.20
CA GLU A 1215 15.11 -61.15 60.69
C GLU A 1215 15.04 -62.47 61.47
N ASN A 1216 16.05 -63.35 61.33
CA ASN A 1216 16.15 -64.61 62.07
C ASN A 1216 16.88 -64.49 63.43
N LYS A 1217 17.32 -63.28 63.82
CA LYS A 1217 18.05 -63.04 65.09
C LYS A 1217 17.22 -62.38 66.20
N ASP A 1218 15.99 -61.91 65.92
CA ASP A 1218 15.13 -61.18 66.87
C ASP A 1218 13.79 -61.89 67.20
N LYS A 1219 13.71 -63.23 67.08
CA LYS A 1219 12.60 -64.04 67.64
C LYS A 1219 13.06 -65.32 68.36
N ASN A 1220 14.12 -65.18 69.16
CA ASN A 1220 14.32 -65.93 70.40
C ASN A 1220 14.59 -64.92 71.52
N ASP A 1221 13.58 -64.10 71.79
CA ASP A 1221 13.15 -63.65 73.13
C ASP A 1221 11.65 -63.32 73.08
#